data_AF-A0A8S1CPC5-F1
#
_entry.id   AF-A0A8S1CPC5-F1
#
_cell.length_a   1.000
_cell.length_b   1.000
_cell.length_c   1.000
_cell.angle_alpha   90.00
_cell.angle_beta   90.00
_cell.angle_gamma   90.00
#
_symmetry.space_group_name_H-M   'P 1'
#
loop_
_entity.id
_entity.type
_entity.pdbx_description
1 polymer ?
#
loop_
_entity_poly.entity_id
_entity_poly.type
_entity_poly.pdbx_seq_one_letter_code
_entity_poly.pdbx_strand_id
1 'polypeptide(L)'
;MTESRSTLFTSDEYDQAAKYMMGGLSRYRENIIVPRNMGPVTIKTNEEKMVEGFFESCPFKAGMSGVIGYGLGGALGLFSASVNPTITGQEAKQQTAREVFRDLKTSTLSYAKNFAMIGLMFSAVECTIETYRGKSDWRNGTYAGAVTGGLIGFRAGLKAGIFGAVERCIVLERNQPLTLSRWFVVRSLHPYVFGRIVAHLRINKLRPDMSKLNQSGVRARQAVNSAEQATLSVNERILKECHTMYTDPERGLIKLAQPLGLKLLAPRKKVTVMLIGNHSAGKSSFINWYIEEHVQRTGVAIETQGFIIVTSGKKRETLMGNATMHLYPHLKPLSKIPGVVDFLSTEISTSKQKKFSLVTFVDTPGLVDGDLQYHFDVNQSILWLGTMSDLVFVFFDPIGQALCNRTVSLVEKLNAQHAEKMRFYLSKADDAGTEADRQKVMMQIVQELCKRPGLNKTGFDMPTIYIPDTNKPTRCVNQIDDACREIEKTINQTIQNALNTLGKDCEKVMKLAREELAVDEESCKCNRKATTRGLMFAGIAFLLPLMLVLHLLVEFFSVKSLMDILGVQISEYILTGLTPARLLWSLIPDGSKLTTIAILFASSLFLGCVSKWCSGRKPTMSKKLKQSLLDTNTFIKEVVIPKRQQLYREYLEQSIGDYDLS
;
A
#
# COMPACT_ATOMS: atom_id res chain seq x y z
N MET A 1 58.53 -10.50 7.76
CA MET A 1 58.11 -11.85 7.33
C MET A 1 56.81 -11.71 6.56
N THR A 2 56.86 -11.76 5.24
CA THR A 2 55.69 -11.70 4.35
C THR A 2 55.28 -13.13 4.01
N GLU A 3 54.13 -13.57 4.52
CA GLU A 3 53.54 -14.87 4.23
C GLU A 3 53.11 -14.96 2.76
N SER A 4 53.69 -15.91 2.03
CA SER A 4 53.26 -16.30 0.69
C SER A 4 51.94 -17.07 0.78
N ARG A 5 50.85 -16.50 0.25
CA ARG A 5 49.62 -17.27 -0.02
C ARG A 5 49.90 -18.25 -1.16
N SER A 6 49.84 -19.55 -0.87
CA SER A 6 49.87 -20.61 -1.89
C SER A 6 48.61 -20.52 -2.76
N THR A 7 48.76 -20.10 -4.02
CA THR A 7 47.72 -20.22 -5.04
C THR A 7 47.49 -21.69 -5.35
N LEU A 8 46.25 -22.17 -5.19
CA LEU A 8 45.90 -23.61 -5.27
C LEU A 8 46.00 -24.19 -6.69
N PHE A 9 46.18 -23.36 -7.73
CA PHE A 9 46.36 -23.77 -9.12
C PHE A 9 47.31 -22.80 -9.84
N THR A 10 48.09 -23.33 -10.78
CA THR A 10 49.01 -22.58 -11.64
C THR A 10 48.28 -21.90 -12.80
N SER A 11 48.85 -20.83 -13.38
CA SER A 11 48.23 -20.08 -14.48
C SER A 11 47.92 -20.96 -15.71
N ASP A 12 48.76 -21.95 -15.97
CA ASP A 12 48.58 -22.88 -17.09
C ASP A 12 47.39 -23.84 -16.87
N GLU A 13 47.11 -24.22 -15.62
CA GLU A 13 45.95 -25.04 -15.27
C GLU A 13 44.64 -24.26 -15.45
N TYR A 14 44.63 -22.96 -15.15
CA TYR A 14 43.49 -22.09 -15.44
C TYR A 14 43.23 -21.95 -16.94
N ASP A 15 44.29 -21.82 -17.74
CA ASP A 15 44.18 -21.73 -19.20
C ASP A 15 43.69 -23.05 -19.82
N GLN A 16 44.14 -24.20 -19.29
CA GLN A 16 43.63 -25.50 -19.70
C GLN A 16 42.16 -25.70 -19.28
N ALA A 17 41.78 -25.28 -18.06
CA ALA A 17 40.40 -25.32 -17.60
C ALA A 17 39.50 -24.39 -18.45
N ALA A 18 39.97 -23.19 -18.77
CA ALA A 18 39.26 -22.26 -19.64
C ALA A 18 39.08 -22.83 -21.05
N LYS A 19 40.12 -23.44 -21.64
CA LYS A 19 40.02 -24.17 -22.92
C LYS A 19 39.08 -25.38 -22.82
N TYR A 20 39.04 -26.05 -21.67
CA TYR A 20 38.14 -27.20 -21.45
C TYR A 20 36.68 -26.78 -21.30
N MET A 21 36.40 -25.61 -20.72
CA MET A 21 35.04 -25.11 -20.48
C MET A 21 34.48 -24.27 -21.63
N MET A 22 35.33 -23.50 -22.32
CA MET A 22 34.94 -22.52 -23.35
C MET A 22 35.48 -22.85 -24.76
N GLY A 23 36.32 -23.88 -24.90
CA GLY A 23 36.82 -24.30 -26.21
C GLY A 23 35.71 -24.90 -27.08
N GLY A 24 35.82 -24.68 -28.40
CA GLY A 24 34.86 -25.14 -29.42
C GLY A 24 34.80 -26.66 -29.65
N LEU A 25 35.07 -27.47 -28.62
CA LEU A 25 34.86 -28.91 -28.66
C LEU A 25 33.35 -29.16 -28.50
N SER A 26 32.66 -29.44 -29.60
CA SER A 26 31.28 -29.91 -29.58
C SER A 26 31.21 -31.28 -28.88
N ARG A 27 31.03 -31.28 -27.56
CA ARG A 27 30.86 -32.51 -26.79
C ARG A 27 29.40 -32.89 -26.75
N TYR A 28 29.09 -34.11 -27.14
CA TYR A 28 27.77 -34.68 -26.97
C TYR A 28 27.52 -34.90 -25.47
N ARG A 29 26.56 -34.20 -24.85
CA ARG A 29 26.12 -34.46 -23.48
C ARG A 29 24.94 -35.42 -23.54
N GLU A 30 25.12 -36.64 -23.03
CA GLU A 30 24.05 -37.66 -22.99
C GLU A 30 22.88 -37.24 -22.10
N ASN A 31 23.13 -36.44 -21.06
CA ASN A 31 22.12 -35.97 -20.12
C ASN A 31 22.03 -34.44 -20.11
N ILE A 32 20.92 -33.90 -20.61
CA ILE A 32 20.60 -32.47 -20.52
C ILE A 32 20.08 -32.17 -19.12
N ILE A 33 20.95 -31.67 -18.24
CA ILE A 33 20.56 -31.21 -16.90
C ILE A 33 19.97 -29.81 -17.02
N VAL A 34 18.65 -29.68 -16.86
CA VAL A 34 17.96 -28.39 -16.89
C VAL A 34 17.92 -27.80 -15.47
N PRO A 35 18.59 -26.67 -15.20
CA PRO A 35 18.65 -26.10 -13.85
C PRO A 35 17.27 -25.61 -13.39
N ARG A 36 16.79 -26.14 -12.27
CA ARG A 36 15.51 -25.77 -11.66
C ARG A 36 15.66 -24.53 -10.78
N ASN A 37 15.91 -23.37 -11.39
CA ASN A 37 16.10 -22.14 -10.61
C ASN A 37 14.78 -21.47 -10.18
N MET A 38 13.65 -21.75 -10.85
CA MET A 38 12.30 -21.31 -10.43
C MET A 38 11.20 -22.24 -10.96
N GLY A 39 10.84 -23.30 -10.22
CA GLY A 39 9.70 -24.17 -10.51
C GLY A 39 10.01 -25.42 -11.37
N PRO A 40 9.02 -26.33 -11.54
CA PRO A 40 9.17 -27.51 -12.38
C PRO A 40 9.30 -27.09 -13.85
N VAL A 41 10.41 -27.45 -14.48
CA VAL A 41 10.61 -27.19 -15.91
C VAL A 41 9.90 -28.28 -16.71
N THR A 42 8.75 -27.92 -17.30
CA THR A 42 8.00 -28.79 -18.21
C THR A 42 8.56 -28.65 -19.62
N ILE A 43 9.19 -29.71 -20.14
CA ILE A 43 9.66 -29.74 -21.53
C ILE A 43 8.44 -29.94 -22.43
N LYS A 44 8.07 -28.89 -23.18
CA LYS A 44 6.96 -28.94 -24.15
C LYS A 44 7.30 -29.85 -25.33
N THR A 45 6.31 -30.58 -25.83
CA THR A 45 6.50 -31.42 -27.02
C THR A 45 6.70 -30.57 -28.28
N ASN A 46 7.20 -31.17 -29.36
CA ASN A 46 7.42 -30.43 -30.61
C ASN A 46 6.09 -29.99 -31.24
N GLU A 47 5.03 -30.79 -31.07
CA GLU A 47 3.68 -30.47 -31.51
C GLU A 47 3.13 -29.27 -30.76
N GLU A 48 3.30 -29.21 -29.43
CA GLU A 48 2.88 -28.06 -28.60
C GLU A 48 3.59 -26.77 -29.03
N LYS A 49 4.89 -26.82 -29.31
CA LYS A 49 5.65 -25.66 -29.78
C LYS A 49 5.20 -25.19 -31.17
N MET A 50 4.89 -26.12 -32.07
CA MET A 50 4.36 -25.77 -33.39
C MET A 50 2.98 -25.10 -33.27
N VAL A 51 2.12 -25.61 -32.39
CA VAL A 51 0.79 -25.04 -32.12
C VAL A 51 0.89 -23.66 -31.48
N GLU A 52 1.75 -23.47 -30.48
CA GLU A 52 2.00 -22.17 -29.86
C GLU A 52 2.57 -21.16 -30.87
N GLY A 53 3.56 -21.57 -31.66
CA GLY A 53 4.14 -20.73 -32.71
C GLY A 53 3.11 -20.30 -33.76
N PHE A 54 2.16 -21.17 -34.10
CA PHE A 54 1.04 -20.82 -34.97
C PHE A 54 0.12 -19.77 -34.36
N PHE A 55 -0.30 -19.95 -33.09
CA PHE A 55 -1.16 -18.99 -32.38
C PHE A 55 -0.48 -17.64 -32.12
N GLU A 56 0.83 -17.63 -31.96
CA GLU A 56 1.61 -16.41 -31.76
C GLU A 56 1.91 -15.65 -33.06
N SER A 57 1.77 -16.32 -34.21
CA SER A 57 2.07 -15.75 -35.52
C SER A 57 1.20 -14.53 -35.85
N CYS A 58 1.82 -13.52 -36.46
CA CYS A 58 1.12 -12.30 -36.87
C CYS A 58 -0.06 -12.55 -37.83
N PRO A 59 0.00 -13.48 -38.81
CA PRO A 59 -1.14 -13.78 -39.67
C PRO A 59 -2.35 -14.30 -38.89
N PHE A 60 -2.13 -15.16 -37.88
CA PHE A 60 -3.19 -15.70 -37.06
C PHE A 60 -3.83 -14.60 -36.18
N LYS A 61 -3.01 -13.79 -35.49
CA LYS A 61 -3.47 -12.67 -34.66
C LYS A 61 -4.22 -11.61 -35.48
N ALA A 62 -3.77 -11.31 -36.69
CA ALA A 62 -4.43 -10.37 -37.59
C ALA A 62 -5.76 -10.93 -38.10
N GLY A 63 -5.80 -12.22 -38.48
CA GLY A 63 -7.02 -12.91 -38.90
C GLY A 63 -8.09 -12.93 -37.82
N MET A 64 -7.72 -13.30 -36.58
CA MET A 64 -8.63 -13.32 -35.44
C MET A 64 -9.17 -11.92 -35.11
N SER A 65 -8.30 -10.89 -35.15
CA SER A 65 -8.72 -9.49 -34.97
C SER A 65 -9.69 -9.02 -36.05
N GLY A 66 -9.49 -9.45 -37.31
CA GLY A 66 -10.40 -9.19 -38.41
C GLY A 66 -11.78 -9.81 -38.20
N VAL A 67 -11.85 -11.06 -37.72
CA VAL A 67 -13.13 -11.76 -37.41
C VAL A 67 -13.87 -11.06 -36.27
N ILE A 68 -13.16 -10.70 -35.19
CA ILE A 68 -13.74 -9.97 -34.06
C ILE A 68 -14.23 -8.58 -34.51
N GLY A 69 -13.43 -7.87 -35.32
CA GLY A 69 -13.79 -6.59 -35.91
C GLY A 69 -15.03 -6.68 -36.82
N TYR A 70 -15.14 -7.75 -37.61
CA TYR A 70 -16.31 -8.01 -38.45
C TYR A 70 -17.59 -8.16 -37.62
N GLY A 71 -17.53 -8.96 -36.54
CA GLY A 71 -18.67 -9.15 -35.63
C GLY A 71 -19.09 -7.85 -34.95
N LEU A 72 -18.14 -7.07 -34.44
CA LEU A 72 -18.40 -5.78 -33.81
C LEU A 72 -19.00 -4.76 -34.79
N GLY A 73 -18.44 -4.67 -36.00
CA GLY A 73 -18.95 -3.80 -37.06
C GLY A 73 -20.35 -4.20 -37.51
N GLY A 74 -20.65 -5.50 -37.56
CA GLY A 74 -22.00 -6.00 -37.83
C GLY A 74 -23.01 -5.57 -36.77
N ALA A 75 -22.67 -5.72 -35.49
CA ALA A 75 -23.55 -5.27 -34.40
C ALA A 75 -23.79 -3.75 -34.43
N LEU A 76 -22.73 -2.96 -34.66
CA LEU A 76 -22.83 -1.50 -34.78
C LEU A 76 -23.60 -1.05 -36.02
N GLY A 77 -23.46 -1.75 -37.15
CA GLY A 77 -24.20 -1.45 -38.37
C GLY A 77 -25.70 -1.73 -38.23
N LEU A 78 -26.05 -2.86 -37.59
CA LEU A 78 -27.44 -3.22 -37.31
C LEU A 78 -28.09 -2.20 -36.35
N PHE A 79 -27.35 -1.76 -35.33
CA PHE A 79 -27.79 -0.72 -34.39
C PHE A 79 -27.89 0.66 -35.04
N SER A 80 -26.93 1.05 -35.89
CA SER A 80 -26.99 2.35 -36.56
C SER A 80 -28.18 2.44 -37.51
N ALA A 81 -28.51 1.35 -38.20
CA ALA A 81 -29.64 1.30 -39.12
C ALA A 81 -30.99 1.23 -38.40
N SER A 82 -31.05 0.77 -37.15
CA SER A 82 -32.28 0.86 -36.34
C SER A 82 -32.54 2.27 -35.80
N VAL A 83 -31.51 3.09 -35.64
CA VAL A 83 -31.60 4.44 -35.05
C VAL A 83 -31.79 5.55 -36.09
N ASN A 84 -31.41 5.34 -37.36
CA ASN A 84 -31.61 6.29 -38.44
C ASN A 84 -32.15 5.60 -39.71
N PRO A 85 -33.47 5.46 -39.89
CA PRO A 85 -34.02 5.14 -41.20
C PRO A 85 -33.84 6.36 -42.11
N THR A 86 -33.07 6.21 -43.17
CA THR A 86 -32.83 7.27 -44.17
C THR A 86 -34.11 7.55 -44.96
N ILE A 87 -35.02 8.36 -44.40
CA ILE A 87 -36.16 8.92 -45.13
C ILE A 87 -35.78 10.33 -45.57
N THR A 88 -35.18 10.44 -46.74
CA THR A 88 -35.00 11.73 -47.43
C THR A 88 -35.75 11.67 -48.75
N GLY A 89 -36.95 12.27 -48.76
CA GLY A 89 -37.74 12.48 -49.97
C GLY A 89 -39.24 12.39 -49.71
N GLN A 90 -39.97 13.47 -50.01
CA GLN A 90 -41.43 13.50 -50.02
C GLN A 90 -41.97 12.56 -51.11
N GLU A 91 -42.19 11.31 -50.76
CA GLU A 91 -43.25 10.42 -51.27
C GLU A 91 -43.12 9.12 -50.46
N ALA A 92 -43.96 9.00 -49.44
CA ALA A 92 -44.01 7.83 -48.57
C ALA A 92 -44.65 6.65 -49.31
N LYS A 93 -43.91 6.03 -50.23
CA LYS A 93 -44.23 4.68 -50.68
C LYS A 93 -43.91 3.75 -49.51
N GLN A 94 -44.90 2.99 -49.03
CA GLN A 94 -44.70 1.98 -47.99
C GLN A 94 -43.51 1.10 -48.38
N GLN A 95 -42.40 1.21 -47.65
CA GLN A 95 -41.22 0.38 -47.92
C GLN A 95 -41.59 -1.09 -47.67
N THR A 96 -41.34 -1.92 -48.67
CA THR A 96 -41.57 -3.37 -48.53
C THR A 96 -40.55 -3.91 -47.52
N ALA A 97 -40.94 -4.83 -46.62
CA ALA A 97 -40.03 -5.41 -45.62
C ALA A 97 -38.71 -5.96 -46.22
N ARG A 98 -38.75 -6.35 -47.51
CA ARG A 98 -37.60 -6.80 -48.30
C ARG A 98 -36.60 -5.68 -48.62
N GLU A 99 -37.06 -4.45 -48.82
CA GLU A 99 -36.22 -3.27 -49.08
C GLU A 99 -35.54 -2.80 -47.79
N VAL A 100 -36.29 -2.74 -46.68
CA VAL A 100 -35.74 -2.44 -45.35
C VAL A 100 -34.68 -3.46 -44.95
N PHE A 101 -34.94 -4.76 -45.17
CA PHE A 101 -33.96 -5.81 -44.89
C PHE A 101 -32.73 -5.73 -45.82
N ARG A 102 -32.91 -5.28 -47.06
CA ARG A 102 -31.81 -5.08 -48.01
C ARG A 102 -30.92 -3.90 -47.59
N ASP A 103 -31.50 -2.82 -47.10
CA ASP A 103 -30.75 -1.64 -46.62
C ASP A 103 -30.07 -1.92 -45.28
N LEU A 104 -30.74 -2.64 -44.37
CA LEU A 104 -30.14 -3.18 -43.14
C LEU A 104 -28.95 -4.07 -43.45
N LYS A 105 -29.09 -5.00 -44.39
CA LYS A 105 -28.01 -5.91 -44.81
C LYS A 105 -26.86 -5.14 -45.44
N THR A 106 -27.14 -4.16 -46.29
CA THR A 106 -26.10 -3.39 -47.00
C THR A 106 -25.30 -2.51 -46.05
N SER A 107 -25.96 -1.80 -45.14
CA SER A 107 -25.30 -1.00 -44.09
C SER A 107 -24.50 -1.87 -43.13
N THR A 108 -25.11 -2.93 -42.60
CA THR A 108 -24.45 -3.89 -41.69
C THR A 108 -23.21 -4.51 -42.31
N LEU A 109 -23.28 -4.97 -43.57
CA LEU A 109 -22.13 -5.53 -44.27
C LEU A 109 -21.04 -4.49 -44.55
N SER A 110 -21.40 -3.23 -44.81
CA SER A 110 -20.44 -2.16 -45.01
C SER A 110 -19.65 -1.86 -43.72
N TYR A 111 -20.35 -1.70 -42.59
CA TYR A 111 -19.71 -1.52 -41.28
C TYR A 111 -18.86 -2.75 -40.88
N ALA A 112 -19.38 -3.96 -41.05
CA ALA A 112 -18.63 -5.19 -40.75
C ALA A 112 -17.32 -5.29 -41.55
N LYS A 113 -17.36 -5.01 -42.86
CA LYS A 113 -16.15 -5.01 -43.72
C LYS A 113 -15.13 -3.95 -43.29
N ASN A 114 -15.58 -2.73 -42.97
CA ASN A 114 -14.71 -1.64 -42.55
C ASN A 114 -14.03 -1.92 -41.21
N PHE A 115 -14.77 -2.41 -40.22
CA PHE A 115 -14.19 -2.77 -38.92
C PHE A 115 -13.30 -4.00 -38.97
N ALA A 116 -13.60 -4.98 -39.84
CA ALA A 116 -12.71 -6.11 -40.09
C ALA A 116 -11.38 -5.67 -40.70
N MET A 117 -11.42 -4.77 -41.69
CA MET A 117 -10.22 -4.21 -42.31
C MET A 117 -9.37 -3.43 -41.29
N ILE A 118 -10.00 -2.60 -40.46
CA ILE A 118 -9.30 -1.83 -39.43
C ILE A 118 -8.64 -2.75 -38.39
N GLY A 119 -9.36 -3.78 -37.92
CA GLY A 119 -8.83 -4.76 -36.96
C GLY A 119 -7.64 -5.55 -37.52
N LEU A 120 -7.78 -6.02 -38.76
CA LEU A 120 -6.70 -6.73 -39.46
C LEU A 120 -5.46 -5.86 -39.63
N MET A 121 -5.62 -4.63 -40.12
CA MET A 121 -4.48 -3.72 -40.34
C MET A 121 -3.81 -3.29 -39.03
N PHE A 122 -4.58 -3.03 -37.97
CA PHE A 122 -4.02 -2.65 -36.68
C PHE A 122 -3.19 -3.80 -36.06
N SER A 123 -3.77 -5.00 -36.00
CA SER A 123 -3.11 -6.18 -35.42
C SER A 123 -1.87 -6.62 -36.22
N ALA A 124 -1.92 -6.52 -37.55
CA ALA A 124 -0.76 -6.82 -38.40
C ALA A 124 0.38 -5.82 -38.19
N VAL A 125 0.08 -4.52 -38.09
CA VAL A 125 1.10 -3.48 -37.87
C VAL A 125 1.67 -3.53 -36.45
N GLU A 126 0.83 -3.79 -35.45
CA GLU A 126 1.28 -3.95 -34.07
C GLU A 126 2.22 -5.14 -33.92
N CYS A 127 1.84 -6.31 -34.45
CA CYS A 127 2.65 -7.52 -34.35
C CYS A 127 3.98 -7.42 -35.12
N THR A 128 4.02 -6.72 -36.26
CA THR A 128 5.26 -6.49 -37.00
C THR A 128 6.20 -5.53 -36.28
N ILE A 129 5.67 -4.47 -35.66
CA ILE A 129 6.45 -3.54 -34.82
C ILE A 129 6.98 -4.25 -33.58
N GLU A 130 6.18 -5.10 -32.94
CA GLU A 130 6.58 -5.92 -31.79
C GLU A 130 7.70 -6.89 -32.17
N THR A 131 7.56 -7.59 -33.30
CA THR A 131 8.56 -8.53 -33.81
C THR A 131 9.87 -7.81 -34.14
N TYR A 132 9.80 -6.62 -34.77
CA TYR A 132 10.99 -5.83 -35.08
C TYR A 132 11.70 -5.29 -33.82
N ARG A 133 10.94 -4.89 -32.79
CA ARG A 133 11.50 -4.29 -31.57
C ARG A 133 11.90 -5.31 -30.50
N GLY A 134 11.39 -6.54 -30.59
CA GLY A 134 11.58 -7.58 -29.58
C GLY A 134 11.05 -7.20 -28.18
N LYS A 135 10.10 -6.26 -28.10
CA LYS A 135 9.53 -5.74 -26.83
C LYS A 135 8.04 -5.48 -26.97
N SER A 136 7.24 -5.98 -26.04
CA SER A 136 5.81 -5.73 -25.92
C SER A 136 5.56 -4.57 -24.96
N ASP A 137 5.28 -3.37 -25.49
CA ASP A 137 5.03 -2.15 -24.71
C ASP A 137 3.84 -1.37 -25.31
N TRP A 138 3.24 -0.47 -24.53
CA TRP A 138 2.17 0.44 -24.98
C TRP A 138 2.50 1.24 -26.25
N ARG A 139 3.80 1.48 -26.50
CA ARG A 139 4.29 2.19 -27.69
C ARG A 139 3.95 1.46 -28.98
N ASN A 140 3.87 0.13 -28.96
CA ASN A 140 3.57 -0.69 -30.13
C ASN A 140 2.16 -0.37 -30.64
N GLY A 141 1.18 -0.34 -29.73
CA GLY A 141 -0.19 0.09 -30.04
C GLY A 141 -0.28 1.53 -30.54
N THR A 142 0.46 2.47 -29.95
CA THR A 142 0.49 3.88 -30.41
C THR A 142 1.05 4.00 -31.83
N TYR A 143 2.16 3.32 -32.13
CA TYR A 143 2.74 3.34 -33.48
C TYR A 143 1.84 2.62 -34.50
N ALA A 144 1.24 1.49 -34.12
CA ALA A 144 0.28 0.80 -34.97
C ALA A 144 -0.93 1.68 -35.27
N GLY A 145 -1.50 2.35 -34.26
CA GLY A 145 -2.61 3.28 -34.43
C GLY A 145 -2.29 4.46 -35.35
N ALA A 146 -1.10 5.04 -35.22
CA ALA A 146 -0.63 6.13 -36.09
C ALA A 146 -0.45 5.67 -37.55
N VAL A 147 0.16 4.50 -37.76
CA VAL A 147 0.38 3.94 -39.10
C VAL A 147 -0.93 3.53 -39.77
N THR A 148 -1.82 2.83 -39.05
CA THR A 148 -3.14 2.43 -39.57
C THR A 148 -4.02 3.66 -39.83
N GLY A 149 -4.03 4.66 -38.94
CA GLY A 149 -4.76 5.92 -39.13
C GLY A 149 -4.23 6.74 -40.30
N GLY A 150 -2.92 6.79 -40.47
CA GLY A 150 -2.27 7.44 -41.60
C GLY A 150 -2.58 6.77 -42.94
N LEU A 151 -2.46 5.43 -43.02
CA LEU A 151 -2.75 4.65 -44.22
C LEU A 151 -4.21 4.76 -44.68
N ILE A 152 -5.15 4.78 -43.74
CA ILE A 152 -6.58 4.94 -44.04
C ILE A 152 -6.87 6.40 -44.45
N GLY A 153 -6.35 7.38 -43.71
CA GLY A 153 -6.55 8.80 -44.00
C GLY A 153 -5.93 9.23 -45.33
N PHE A 154 -4.83 8.60 -45.75
CA PHE A 154 -4.16 8.91 -47.02
C PHE A 154 -5.04 8.61 -48.24
N ARG A 155 -5.97 7.65 -48.14
CA ARG A 155 -6.96 7.39 -49.21
C ARG A 155 -7.89 8.57 -49.46
N ALA A 156 -8.11 9.43 -48.47
CA ALA A 156 -8.90 10.66 -48.58
C ALA A 156 -8.05 11.91 -48.86
N GLY A 157 -6.71 11.78 -48.94
CA GLY A 157 -5.77 12.85 -49.26
C GLY A 157 -4.67 13.06 -48.21
N LEU A 158 -3.57 13.72 -48.61
CA LEU A 158 -2.37 13.90 -47.77
C LEU A 158 -2.66 14.58 -46.41
N LYS A 159 -3.51 15.63 -46.41
CA LYS A 159 -3.91 16.34 -45.18
C LYS A 159 -4.72 15.43 -44.24
N ALA A 160 -5.60 14.60 -44.79
CA ALA A 160 -6.38 13.63 -44.01
C ALA A 160 -5.51 12.48 -43.49
N GLY A 161 -4.46 12.08 -44.22
CA GLY A 161 -3.46 11.12 -43.77
C GLY A 161 -2.66 11.62 -42.57
N ILE A 162 -2.14 12.85 -42.64
CA ILE A 162 -1.40 13.45 -41.51
C ILE A 162 -2.31 13.62 -40.29
N PHE A 163 -3.53 14.12 -40.50
CA PHE A 163 -4.50 14.30 -39.42
C PHE A 163 -4.91 12.95 -38.80
N GLY A 164 -5.18 11.93 -39.62
CA GLY A 164 -5.55 10.59 -39.14
C GLY A 164 -4.43 9.88 -38.39
N ALA A 165 -3.17 10.09 -38.78
CA ALA A 165 -2.01 9.57 -38.04
C ALA A 165 -1.88 10.24 -36.66
N VAL A 166 -2.05 11.56 -36.60
CA VAL A 166 -1.96 12.32 -35.34
C VAL A 166 -3.15 12.03 -34.42
N GLU A 167 -4.37 12.02 -34.96
CA GLU A 167 -5.59 11.74 -34.20
C GLU A 167 -5.54 10.35 -33.55
N ARG A 168 -5.20 9.30 -34.30
CA ARG A 168 -5.11 7.94 -33.74
C ARG A 168 -3.91 7.73 -32.82
N CYS A 169 -2.83 8.50 -32.99
CA CYS A 169 -1.72 8.54 -32.03
C CYS A 169 -2.18 9.13 -30.68
N ILE A 170 -2.95 10.23 -30.72
CA ILE A 170 -3.46 10.93 -29.53
C ILE A 170 -4.58 10.15 -28.84
N VAL A 171 -5.47 9.48 -29.58
CA VAL A 171 -6.57 8.68 -29.02
C VAL A 171 -6.06 7.51 -28.17
N LEU A 172 -4.93 6.91 -28.52
CA LEU A 172 -4.31 5.84 -27.73
C LEU A 172 -3.43 6.36 -26.58
N GLU A 173 -2.90 7.59 -26.68
CA GLU A 173 -2.16 8.23 -25.57
C GLU A 173 -3.08 8.76 -24.45
N ARG A 174 -4.40 8.80 -24.69
CA ARG A 174 -5.42 9.23 -23.70
C ARG A 174 -5.77 8.20 -22.63
N ASN A 175 -5.30 6.95 -22.74
CA ASN A 175 -5.53 5.87 -21.76
C ASN A 175 -4.40 5.71 -20.72
N GLN A 176 -3.51 6.69 -20.55
CA GLN A 176 -2.58 6.78 -19.41
C GLN A 176 -2.91 7.98 -18.50
N PRO A 177 -2.63 7.90 -17.18
CA PRO A 177 -2.73 9.04 -16.28
C PRO A 177 -1.71 10.10 -16.70
N LEU A 178 -2.22 11.22 -17.25
CA LEU A 178 -1.43 12.33 -17.77
C LEU A 178 -0.54 12.96 -16.69
N THR A 179 0.76 12.70 -16.77
CA THR A 179 1.79 13.59 -16.22
C THR A 179 2.07 14.71 -17.21
N LEU A 180 2.11 15.95 -16.71
CA LEU A 180 2.13 17.21 -17.45
C LEU A 180 3.38 17.47 -18.32
N SER A 181 4.34 16.53 -18.41
CA SER A 181 5.62 16.72 -19.10
C SER A 181 5.63 16.36 -20.59
N ARG A 182 4.52 15.87 -21.16
CA ARG A 182 4.47 15.47 -22.59
C ARG A 182 3.76 16.44 -23.54
N TRP A 183 3.38 17.61 -23.05
CA TRP A 183 2.81 18.70 -23.86
C TRP A 183 3.79 19.37 -24.85
N PHE A 184 5.01 18.84 -25.02
CA PHE A 184 6.11 19.56 -25.67
C PHE A 184 6.31 19.31 -27.17
N VAL A 185 5.63 18.35 -27.82
CA VAL A 185 5.96 17.99 -29.23
C VAL A 185 4.93 18.44 -30.27
N VAL A 186 3.73 18.91 -29.90
CA VAL A 186 2.71 19.35 -30.88
C VAL A 186 2.21 20.77 -30.58
N ARG A 187 3.12 21.74 -30.52
CA ARG A 187 2.76 23.17 -30.33
C ARG A 187 3.37 24.11 -31.37
N SER A 188 3.42 23.65 -32.62
CA SER A 188 3.65 24.52 -33.78
C SER A 188 2.46 24.45 -34.72
N LEU A 189 1.30 24.95 -34.28
CA LEU A 189 0.22 25.47 -35.13
C LEU A 189 -0.78 26.27 -34.25
N HIS A 190 -1.26 27.36 -34.81
CA HIS A 190 -1.75 28.58 -34.18
C HIS A 190 -3.01 28.45 -33.26
N PRO A 191 -3.11 29.18 -32.14
CA PRO A 191 -4.20 29.04 -31.16
C PRO A 191 -5.32 30.07 -31.37
N TYR A 192 -6.34 29.79 -32.19
CA TYR A 192 -7.56 30.63 -32.23
C TYR A 192 -8.90 29.88 -32.35
N VAL A 193 -8.93 28.54 -32.39
CA VAL A 193 -10.20 27.80 -32.62
C VAL A 193 -10.61 26.86 -31.46
N PHE A 194 -9.73 26.60 -30.48
CA PHE A 194 -9.99 25.58 -29.45
C PHE A 194 -10.78 26.06 -28.21
N GLY A 195 -11.22 27.33 -28.19
CA GLY A 195 -11.76 27.99 -27.00
C GLY A 195 -13.26 27.78 -26.70
N ARG A 196 -14.04 27.11 -27.57
CA ARG A 196 -15.52 27.09 -27.42
C ARG A 196 -16.20 25.72 -27.28
N ILE A 197 -15.48 24.60 -27.31
CA ILE A 197 -16.13 23.26 -27.30
C ILE A 197 -15.96 22.51 -25.96
N VAL A 198 -15.04 22.91 -25.08
CA VAL A 198 -14.73 22.14 -23.85
C VAL A 198 -15.60 22.53 -22.63
N ALA A 199 -16.57 23.45 -22.78
CA ALA A 199 -17.32 23.98 -21.65
C ALA A 199 -18.64 23.26 -21.30
N HIS A 200 -19.09 22.22 -22.03
CA HIS A 200 -20.48 21.75 -21.84
C HIS A 200 -20.77 20.26 -21.63
N LEU A 201 -19.78 19.40 -21.34
CA LEU A 201 -20.08 17.99 -20.99
C LEU A 201 -19.23 17.52 -19.81
N ARG A 202 -19.64 17.97 -18.62
CA ARG A 202 -19.38 17.31 -17.34
C ARG A 202 -20.65 16.52 -17.02
N ILE A 203 -20.57 15.18 -16.94
CA ILE A 203 -21.39 14.29 -16.09
C ILE A 203 -20.97 12.82 -16.37
N ASN A 204 -20.62 12.12 -15.28
CA ASN A 204 -20.60 10.68 -15.02
C ASN A 204 -20.55 9.67 -16.18
N LYS A 205 -19.46 8.88 -16.25
CA LYS A 205 -19.51 7.39 -16.16
C LYS A 205 -18.12 6.73 -16.20
N LEU A 206 -17.91 5.89 -15.18
CA LEU A 206 -17.28 4.56 -15.19
C LEU A 206 -15.76 4.39 -15.41
N ARG A 207 -15.12 4.11 -14.27
CA ARG A 207 -13.85 3.42 -13.97
C ARG A 207 -13.69 2.08 -14.72
N PRO A 208 -12.54 1.75 -15.34
CA PRO A 208 -12.20 0.37 -15.66
C PRO A 208 -11.40 -0.29 -14.52
N ASP A 209 -11.72 -1.56 -14.32
CA ASP A 209 -11.25 -2.43 -13.26
C ASP A 209 -9.82 -2.94 -13.54
N MET A 210 -8.89 -2.65 -12.63
CA MET A 210 -7.47 -3.00 -12.67
C MET A 210 -7.20 -4.34 -11.95
N SER A 211 -8.05 -5.35 -12.17
CA SER A 211 -8.00 -6.65 -11.49
C SER A 211 -7.35 -7.79 -12.31
N LYS A 212 -6.74 -7.50 -13.45
CA LYS A 212 -6.14 -8.54 -14.33
C LYS A 212 -4.73 -8.20 -14.80
N LEU A 213 -3.74 -8.24 -13.90
CA LEU A 213 -2.32 -8.36 -14.26
C LEU A 213 -1.46 -8.75 -13.05
N ASN A 214 -1.77 -9.90 -12.42
CA ASN A 214 -0.81 -10.75 -11.69
C ASN A 214 -1.51 -12.04 -11.20
N GLN A 215 -1.88 -12.96 -12.10
CA GLN A 215 -2.73 -14.12 -11.74
C GLN A 215 -2.02 -15.46 -11.59
N SER A 216 -0.72 -15.59 -11.85
CA SER A 216 -0.04 -16.90 -11.72
C SER A 216 0.57 -17.14 -10.33
N GLY A 217 1.15 -16.12 -9.67
CA GLY A 217 1.74 -16.26 -8.32
C GLY A 217 0.78 -15.97 -7.16
N VAL A 218 -0.28 -15.19 -7.40
CA VAL A 218 -1.23 -14.75 -6.37
C VAL A 218 -2.31 -15.80 -6.09
N ARG A 219 -2.70 -16.62 -7.09
CA ARG A 219 -3.73 -17.66 -6.92
C ARG A 219 -3.33 -18.76 -5.94
N ALA A 220 -2.05 -19.16 -5.90
CA ALA A 220 -1.57 -20.17 -4.96
C ALA A 220 -1.54 -19.64 -3.50
N ARG A 221 -1.18 -18.37 -3.29
CA ARG A 221 -1.22 -17.72 -1.95
C ARG A 221 -2.65 -17.36 -1.53
N GLN A 222 -3.52 -16.96 -2.46
CA GLN A 222 -4.94 -16.70 -2.18
C GLN A 222 -5.69 -17.99 -1.85
N ALA A 223 -5.46 -19.10 -2.55
CA ALA A 223 -6.14 -20.36 -2.24
C ALA A 223 -5.82 -20.88 -0.82
N VAL A 224 -4.57 -20.73 -0.36
CA VAL A 224 -4.16 -21.09 1.01
C VAL A 224 -4.73 -20.11 2.05
N ASN A 225 -4.74 -18.81 1.76
CA ASN A 225 -5.35 -17.81 2.64
C ASN A 225 -6.87 -17.94 2.73
N SER A 226 -7.57 -18.33 1.65
CA SER A 226 -9.02 -18.53 1.62
C SER A 226 -9.45 -19.73 2.45
N ALA A 227 -8.69 -20.84 2.41
CA ALA A 227 -8.96 -22.00 3.26
C ALA A 227 -8.72 -21.70 4.75
N GLU A 228 -7.70 -20.90 5.07
CA GLU A 228 -7.43 -20.49 6.45
C GLU A 228 -8.49 -19.49 6.96
N GLN A 229 -8.91 -18.53 6.13
CA GLN A 229 -9.96 -17.54 6.46
C GLN A 229 -11.35 -18.15 6.70
N ALA A 230 -11.65 -19.30 6.10
CA ALA A 230 -12.93 -19.99 6.29
C ALA A 230 -13.09 -20.64 7.68
N THR A 231 -12.00 -20.85 8.41
CA THR A 231 -12.00 -21.54 9.71
C THR A 231 -11.93 -20.62 10.93
N LEU A 232 -11.78 -19.31 10.70
CA LEU A 232 -11.63 -18.29 11.73
C LEU A 232 -12.99 -17.68 12.07
N SER A 233 -13.18 -17.32 13.33
CA SER A 233 -14.34 -16.50 13.72
C SER A 233 -14.28 -15.14 13.03
N VAL A 234 -15.43 -14.50 12.82
CA VAL A 234 -15.52 -13.16 12.18
C VAL A 234 -14.67 -12.14 12.95
N ASN A 235 -14.77 -12.12 14.29
CA ASN A 235 -13.96 -11.27 15.16
C ASN A 235 -12.45 -11.51 15.03
N GLU A 236 -12.02 -12.77 14.92
CA GLU A 236 -10.62 -13.13 14.68
C GLU A 236 -10.13 -12.69 13.30
N ARG A 237 -10.97 -12.82 12.28
CA ARG A 237 -10.68 -12.30 10.94
C ARG A 237 -10.51 -10.79 10.95
N ILE A 238 -11.40 -10.06 11.63
CA ILE A 238 -11.33 -8.59 11.71
C ILE A 238 -10.01 -8.13 12.32
N LEU A 239 -9.60 -8.67 13.48
CA LEU A 239 -8.34 -8.28 14.12
C LEU A 239 -7.10 -8.68 13.29
N LYS A 240 -7.13 -9.88 12.67
CA LYS A 240 -6.04 -10.34 11.78
C LYS A 240 -5.90 -9.43 10.56
N GLU A 241 -6.99 -9.05 9.92
CA GLU A 241 -6.98 -8.15 8.77
C GLU A 241 -6.56 -6.73 9.16
N CYS A 242 -7.06 -6.21 10.28
CA CYS A 242 -6.64 -4.91 10.81
C CYS A 242 -5.13 -4.88 11.03
N HIS A 243 -4.58 -5.87 11.75
CA HIS A 243 -3.15 -5.95 11.97
C HIS A 243 -2.36 -6.05 10.66
N THR A 244 -2.82 -6.87 9.72
CA THR A 244 -2.15 -7.06 8.42
C THR A 244 -2.10 -5.76 7.61
N MET A 245 -3.16 -4.93 7.64
CA MET A 245 -3.17 -3.61 6.99
C MET A 245 -2.10 -2.65 7.55
N TYR A 246 -1.69 -2.83 8.80
CA TYR A 246 -0.57 -2.07 9.37
C TYR A 246 0.80 -2.66 9.01
N THR A 247 0.94 -3.99 9.08
CA THR A 247 2.24 -4.68 9.02
C THR A 247 2.63 -5.22 7.65
N ASP A 248 1.81 -5.07 6.62
CA ASP A 248 2.12 -5.55 5.27
C ASP A 248 3.48 -5.00 4.79
N PRO A 249 4.45 -5.86 4.43
CA PRO A 249 5.80 -5.45 4.05
C PRO A 249 5.84 -4.57 2.79
N GLU A 250 4.87 -4.68 1.89
CA GLU A 250 4.84 -3.88 0.66
C GLU A 250 4.08 -2.57 0.87
N ARG A 251 2.85 -2.65 1.39
CA ARG A 251 1.88 -1.53 1.45
C ARG A 251 1.28 -1.28 2.84
N GLY A 252 1.92 -1.75 3.91
CA GLY A 252 1.43 -1.55 5.27
C GLY A 252 1.44 -0.08 5.69
N LEU A 253 0.43 0.35 6.46
CA LEU A 253 0.31 1.71 6.97
C LEU A 253 1.57 2.21 7.69
N ILE A 254 2.27 1.34 8.43
CA ILE A 254 3.51 1.69 9.13
C ILE A 254 4.60 2.14 8.15
N LYS A 255 4.73 1.45 7.01
CA LYS A 255 5.71 1.77 5.97
C LYS A 255 5.31 3.02 5.20
N LEU A 256 4.02 3.20 4.94
CA LEU A 256 3.49 4.39 4.27
C LEU A 256 3.61 5.66 5.13
N ALA A 257 3.58 5.50 6.46
CA ALA A 257 3.73 6.57 7.43
C ALA A 257 5.20 6.99 7.65
N GLN A 258 6.18 6.12 7.36
CA GLN A 258 7.60 6.37 7.60
C GLN A 258 8.17 7.59 6.84
N PRO A 259 7.88 7.82 5.54
CA PRO A 259 8.32 9.03 4.83
C PRO A 259 7.75 10.33 5.39
N LEU A 260 6.65 10.26 6.15
CA LEU A 260 5.99 11.39 6.80
C LEU A 260 6.49 11.62 8.24
N GLY A 261 7.49 10.84 8.70
CA GLY A 261 8.00 10.90 10.07
C GLY A 261 7.01 10.39 11.14
N LEU A 262 5.95 9.69 10.73
CA LEU A 262 4.91 9.24 11.65
C LEU A 262 5.17 7.78 12.08
N LYS A 263 5.33 7.55 13.39
CA LYS A 263 5.49 6.21 13.97
C LYS A 263 4.13 5.66 14.40
N LEU A 264 3.55 4.79 13.57
CA LEU A 264 2.31 4.08 13.89
C LEU A 264 2.58 2.76 14.62
N LEU A 265 1.66 2.37 15.50
CA LEU A 265 1.67 1.08 16.19
C LEU A 265 0.52 0.22 15.65
N ALA A 266 0.81 -1.03 15.31
CA ALA A 266 -0.22 -1.96 14.86
C ALA A 266 -1.11 -2.40 16.04
N PRO A 267 -2.43 -2.56 15.83
CA PRO A 267 -3.32 -3.09 16.85
C PRO A 267 -2.94 -4.53 17.22
N ARG A 268 -3.16 -4.90 18.49
CA ARG A 268 -2.93 -6.27 18.97
C ARG A 268 -3.98 -7.23 18.39
N LYS A 269 -3.57 -8.49 18.20
CA LYS A 269 -4.45 -9.54 17.65
C LYS A 269 -5.29 -10.25 18.70
N LYS A 270 -4.86 -10.19 19.97
CA LYS A 270 -5.47 -10.89 21.10
C LYS A 270 -5.54 -9.97 22.31
N VAL A 271 -6.57 -10.16 23.11
CA VAL A 271 -6.76 -9.53 24.43
C VAL A 271 -5.95 -10.32 25.46
N THR A 272 -5.19 -9.62 26.29
CA THR A 272 -4.38 -10.25 27.35
C THR A 272 -5.07 -10.15 28.70
N VAL A 273 -5.39 -11.29 29.30
CA VAL A 273 -6.03 -11.38 30.62
C VAL A 273 -5.03 -11.95 31.60
N MET A 274 -4.64 -11.18 32.60
CA MET A 274 -3.71 -11.64 33.64
C MET A 274 -4.49 -12.08 34.88
N LEU A 275 -4.15 -13.25 35.43
CA LEU A 275 -4.75 -13.75 36.66
C LEU A 275 -3.76 -13.58 37.82
N ILE A 276 -4.18 -12.87 38.87
CA ILE A 276 -3.46 -12.69 40.12
C ILE A 276 -4.28 -13.31 41.25
N GLY A 277 -3.60 -13.88 42.23
CA GLY A 277 -4.26 -14.42 43.41
C GLY A 277 -3.30 -15.22 44.25
N ASN A 278 -3.73 -15.50 45.46
CA ASN A 278 -2.93 -16.29 46.40
C ASN A 278 -2.64 -17.67 45.85
N HIS A 279 -1.72 -18.34 46.51
CA HIS A 279 -1.50 -19.76 46.35
C HIS A 279 -2.83 -20.55 46.43
N SER A 280 -3.01 -21.48 45.50
CA SER A 280 -4.23 -22.31 45.37
C SER A 280 -5.55 -21.57 45.12
N ALA A 281 -5.57 -20.26 44.81
CA ALA A 281 -6.80 -19.49 44.53
C ALA A 281 -7.55 -19.89 43.23
N GLY A 282 -7.24 -21.04 42.60
CA GLY A 282 -7.97 -21.53 41.43
C GLY A 282 -7.63 -20.87 40.09
N LYS A 283 -6.51 -20.13 39.98
CA LYS A 283 -6.08 -19.44 38.75
C LYS A 283 -5.93 -20.39 37.55
N SER A 284 -5.04 -21.38 37.65
CA SER A 284 -4.78 -22.35 36.59
C SER A 284 -6.00 -23.24 36.32
N SER A 285 -6.78 -23.55 37.36
CA SER A 285 -8.05 -24.30 37.21
C SER A 285 -9.08 -23.52 36.39
N PHE A 286 -9.21 -22.20 36.61
CA PHE A 286 -10.09 -21.36 35.82
C PHE A 286 -9.67 -21.32 34.35
N ILE A 287 -8.36 -21.22 34.06
CA ILE A 287 -7.86 -21.22 32.68
C ILE A 287 -8.21 -22.53 31.98
N ASN A 288 -7.91 -23.68 32.61
CA ASN A 288 -8.26 -25.01 32.08
C ASN A 288 -9.78 -25.16 31.85
N TRP A 289 -10.61 -24.66 32.77
CA TRP A 289 -12.07 -24.65 32.61
C TRP A 289 -12.53 -23.75 31.46
N TYR A 290 -11.95 -22.55 31.33
CA TYR A 290 -12.32 -21.60 30.29
C TYR A 290 -12.06 -22.17 28.89
N ILE A 291 -10.88 -22.77 28.71
CA ILE A 291 -10.48 -23.39 27.43
C ILE A 291 -11.09 -24.78 27.20
N GLU A 292 -11.72 -25.38 28.21
CA GLU A 292 -12.26 -26.76 28.20
C GLU A 292 -11.21 -27.81 27.78
N GLU A 293 -9.96 -27.58 28.17
CA GLU A 293 -8.84 -28.45 27.88
C GLU A 293 -7.89 -28.46 29.08
N HIS A 294 -7.36 -29.62 29.42
CA HIS A 294 -6.39 -29.75 30.49
C HIS A 294 -4.97 -29.44 29.98
N VAL A 295 -4.60 -28.15 30.03
CA VAL A 295 -3.31 -27.65 29.56
C VAL A 295 -2.30 -27.60 30.69
N GLN A 296 -2.68 -27.00 31.82
CA GLN A 296 -1.83 -26.88 33.01
C GLN A 296 -2.14 -27.99 34.01
N ARG A 297 -1.14 -28.47 34.75
CA ARG A 297 -1.36 -29.39 35.88
C ARG A 297 -1.98 -28.62 37.04
N THR A 298 -3.07 -29.14 37.60
CA THR A 298 -3.78 -28.56 38.74
C THR A 298 -3.80 -29.54 39.91
N GLY A 299 -4.00 -29.04 41.13
CA GLY A 299 -4.15 -29.87 42.34
C GLY A 299 -2.90 -30.01 43.21
N VAL A 300 -1.74 -29.51 42.77
CA VAL A 300 -0.52 -29.46 43.58
C VAL A 300 -0.16 -28.02 43.91
N ALA A 301 0.09 -27.78 45.19
CA ALA A 301 0.44 -26.48 45.73
C ALA A 301 1.64 -25.81 45.01
N ILE A 302 2.80 -26.44 44.97
CA ILE A 302 4.09 -25.72 44.76
C ILE A 302 4.49 -25.61 43.27
N GLU A 303 3.70 -26.12 42.33
CA GLU A 303 4.15 -26.33 40.94
C GLU A 303 4.30 -25.03 40.12
N THR A 304 3.42 -24.02 40.28
CA THR A 304 3.50 -22.77 39.51
C THR A 304 4.45 -21.76 40.15
N GLN A 305 5.76 -21.99 39.99
CA GLN A 305 6.81 -21.06 40.42
C GLN A 305 7.13 -19.96 39.38
N GLY A 306 6.62 -20.10 38.16
CA GLY A 306 6.87 -19.20 37.03
C GLY A 306 5.60 -18.61 36.41
N PHE A 307 5.78 -17.75 35.42
CA PHE A 307 4.71 -17.21 34.60
C PHE A 307 4.39 -18.16 33.45
N ILE A 308 3.10 -18.43 33.23
CA ILE A 308 2.65 -19.28 32.15
C ILE A 308 1.75 -18.46 31.23
N ILE A 309 2.14 -18.33 29.97
CA ILE A 309 1.33 -17.67 28.95
C ILE A 309 0.52 -18.74 28.21
N VAL A 310 -0.79 -18.74 28.37
CA VAL A 310 -1.68 -19.70 27.70
C VAL A 310 -2.33 -19.02 26.50
N THR A 311 -2.09 -19.54 25.29
CA THR A 311 -2.58 -18.93 24.05
C THR A 311 -3.11 -19.96 23.06
N SER A 312 -4.00 -19.53 22.17
CA SER A 312 -4.44 -20.38 21.06
C SER A 312 -3.39 -20.50 19.95
N GLY A 313 -3.29 -21.69 19.34
CA GLY A 313 -2.45 -21.95 18.17
C GLY A 313 -2.96 -23.12 17.34
N LYS A 314 -2.21 -23.47 16.28
CA LYS A 314 -2.60 -24.54 15.34
C LYS A 314 -2.28 -25.94 15.86
N LYS A 315 -1.28 -26.04 16.72
CA LYS A 315 -0.77 -27.30 17.28
C LYS A 315 -0.46 -27.07 18.75
N ARG A 316 -0.71 -28.11 19.55
CA ARG A 316 -0.38 -28.11 20.97
C ARG A 316 1.12 -28.21 21.16
N GLU A 317 1.70 -27.19 21.76
CA GLU A 317 3.14 -27.08 22.00
C GLU A 317 3.40 -26.30 23.29
N THR A 318 4.44 -26.72 24.01
CA THR A 318 4.93 -26.05 25.22
C THR A 318 6.30 -25.44 24.89
N LEU A 319 6.44 -24.14 25.12
CA LEU A 319 7.68 -23.41 24.89
C LEU A 319 8.19 -22.87 26.22
N MET A 320 9.52 -22.87 26.43
CA MET A 320 10.12 -22.34 27.66
C MET A 320 11.21 -21.32 27.35
N GLY A 321 11.35 -20.35 28.26
CA GLY A 321 12.37 -19.32 28.27
C GLY A 321 12.53 -18.54 26.97
N ASN A 322 13.69 -18.68 26.33
CA ASN A 322 14.02 -17.93 25.12
C ASN A 322 13.07 -18.23 23.94
N ALA A 323 12.51 -19.44 23.87
CA ALA A 323 11.51 -19.77 22.84
C ALA A 323 10.25 -18.90 22.99
N THR A 324 9.81 -18.65 24.23
CA THR A 324 8.69 -17.73 24.53
C THR A 324 9.01 -16.29 24.11
N MET A 325 10.26 -15.83 24.32
CA MET A 325 10.68 -14.48 23.92
C MET A 325 10.69 -14.27 22.40
N HIS A 326 10.97 -15.32 21.62
CA HIS A 326 10.87 -15.26 20.16
C HIS A 326 9.43 -15.15 19.68
N LEU A 327 8.50 -15.85 20.35
CA LEU A 327 7.08 -15.77 20.04
C LEU A 327 6.49 -14.40 20.39
N TYR A 328 6.98 -13.78 21.48
CA TYR A 328 6.51 -12.50 21.97
C TYR A 328 7.63 -11.44 22.09
N PRO A 329 8.03 -10.80 20.98
CA PRO A 329 9.10 -9.80 20.98
C PRO A 329 8.83 -8.58 21.87
N HIS A 330 7.56 -8.28 22.16
CA HIS A 330 7.17 -7.19 23.05
C HIS A 330 7.42 -7.51 24.53
N LEU A 331 7.64 -8.78 24.89
CA LEU A 331 8.05 -9.20 26.24
C LEU A 331 9.55 -9.09 26.47
N LYS A 332 10.35 -8.75 25.44
CA LYS A 332 11.80 -8.52 25.58
C LYS A 332 12.19 -7.56 26.72
N PRO A 333 11.45 -6.47 27.01
CA PRO A 333 11.79 -5.61 28.15
C PRO A 333 11.76 -6.34 29.50
N LEU A 334 11.03 -7.45 29.62
CA LEU A 334 10.99 -8.29 30.83
C LEU A 334 12.33 -9.00 31.10
N SER A 335 13.14 -9.24 30.05
CA SER A 335 14.49 -9.83 30.22
C SER A 335 15.48 -8.91 30.96
N LYS A 336 15.10 -7.66 31.24
CA LYS A 336 15.87 -6.76 32.10
C LYS A 336 15.83 -7.20 33.57
N ILE A 337 14.82 -7.96 33.98
CA ILE A 337 14.72 -8.51 35.32
C ILE A 337 15.48 -9.84 35.33
N PRO A 338 16.52 -9.99 36.17
CA PRO A 338 17.36 -11.19 36.17
C PRO A 338 16.55 -12.41 36.60
N GLY A 339 16.77 -13.55 35.93
CA GLY A 339 16.16 -14.84 36.25
C GLY A 339 14.73 -15.05 35.74
N VAL A 340 13.98 -14.00 35.35
CA VAL A 340 12.55 -14.15 34.94
C VAL A 340 12.37 -15.03 33.71
N VAL A 341 13.30 -14.97 32.76
CA VAL A 341 13.19 -15.70 31.48
C VAL A 341 13.18 -17.21 31.73
N ASP A 342 13.97 -17.71 32.68
CA ASP A 342 14.05 -19.15 32.97
C ASP A 342 12.73 -19.70 33.55
N PHE A 343 11.94 -18.83 34.18
CA PHE A 343 10.64 -19.15 34.78
C PHE A 343 9.47 -18.63 33.93
N LEU A 344 9.66 -18.46 32.62
CA LEU A 344 8.61 -18.09 31.70
C LEU A 344 8.32 -19.23 30.71
N SER A 345 7.10 -19.74 30.73
CA SER A 345 6.63 -20.73 29.76
C SER A 345 5.44 -20.22 28.95
N THR A 346 5.27 -20.76 27.75
CA THR A 346 4.07 -20.59 26.93
C THR A 346 3.46 -21.94 26.67
N GLU A 347 2.17 -22.08 26.96
CA GLU A 347 1.36 -23.23 26.60
C GLU A 347 0.44 -22.86 25.45
N ILE A 348 0.54 -23.62 24.36
CA ILE A 348 -0.27 -23.40 23.16
C ILE A 348 -1.36 -24.48 23.12
N SER A 349 -2.64 -24.07 23.10
CA SER A 349 -3.80 -24.95 22.96
C SER A 349 -4.49 -24.75 21.61
N THR A 350 -5.15 -25.79 21.12
CA THR A 350 -5.95 -25.76 19.88
C THR A 350 -7.44 -25.49 20.13
N SER A 351 -7.84 -25.23 21.37
CA SER A 351 -9.25 -24.98 21.73
C SER A 351 -9.81 -23.75 21.03
N LYS A 352 -11.09 -23.84 20.64
CA LYS A 352 -11.88 -22.73 20.05
C LYS A 352 -13.03 -22.28 20.96
N GLN A 353 -13.11 -22.83 22.18
CA GLN A 353 -14.21 -22.54 23.11
C GLN A 353 -14.14 -21.12 23.63
N LYS A 354 -15.30 -20.56 23.98
CA LYS A 354 -15.45 -19.23 24.63
C LYS A 354 -14.64 -18.11 23.98
N LYS A 355 -14.52 -18.09 22.64
CA LYS A 355 -13.72 -17.12 21.88
C LYS A 355 -12.23 -17.09 22.29
N PHE A 356 -11.67 -18.18 22.82
CA PHE A 356 -10.27 -18.30 23.25
C PHE A 356 -9.27 -17.98 22.14
N SER A 357 -9.64 -18.09 20.86
CA SER A 357 -8.76 -17.70 19.75
C SER A 357 -8.32 -16.22 19.80
N LEU A 358 -9.12 -15.39 20.46
CA LEU A 358 -8.91 -13.95 20.64
C LEU A 358 -8.31 -13.57 22.00
N VAL A 359 -8.05 -14.54 22.88
CA VAL A 359 -7.61 -14.31 24.26
C VAL A 359 -6.23 -14.92 24.46
N THR A 360 -5.44 -14.30 25.34
CA THR A 360 -4.20 -14.87 25.86
C THR A 360 -4.21 -14.67 27.37
N PHE A 361 -4.11 -15.77 28.10
CA PHE A 361 -4.04 -15.73 29.55
C PHE A 361 -2.59 -15.64 30.01
N VAL A 362 -2.36 -14.85 31.03
CA VAL A 362 -1.10 -14.81 31.76
C VAL A 362 -1.40 -15.31 33.16
N ASP A 363 -1.03 -16.56 33.42
CA ASP A 363 -1.11 -17.16 34.74
C ASP A 363 0.11 -16.72 35.54
N THR A 364 -0.15 -16.13 36.71
CA THR A 364 0.92 -15.69 37.62
C THR A 364 1.20 -16.75 38.68
N PRO A 365 2.44 -16.83 39.19
CA PRO A 365 2.75 -17.75 40.27
C PRO A 365 1.87 -17.47 41.50
N GLY A 366 1.54 -18.52 42.25
CA GLY A 366 0.79 -18.38 43.50
C GLY A 366 1.56 -17.53 44.50
N LEU A 367 0.97 -16.39 44.89
CA LEU A 367 1.59 -15.49 45.87
C LEU A 367 1.45 -16.04 47.28
N VAL A 368 2.58 -16.16 47.98
CA VAL A 368 2.69 -16.64 49.37
C VAL A 368 3.42 -15.58 50.20
N ASP A 369 2.97 -15.40 51.45
CA ASP A 369 3.70 -14.65 52.47
C ASP A 369 4.57 -15.63 53.30
N GLY A 370 5.84 -15.30 53.55
CA GLY A 370 6.75 -16.13 54.37
C GLY A 370 8.17 -16.26 53.78
N ASP A 371 8.91 -17.28 54.21
CA ASP A 371 10.32 -17.54 53.86
C ASP A 371 10.54 -18.05 52.43
N LEU A 372 9.46 -18.26 51.66
CA LEU A 372 9.54 -18.71 50.27
C LEU A 372 10.11 -17.59 49.39
N GLN A 373 11.41 -17.69 49.07
CA GLN A 373 12.06 -16.81 48.10
C GLN A 373 11.83 -17.30 46.68
N TYR A 374 11.25 -16.45 45.85
CA TYR A 374 11.20 -16.67 44.41
C TYR A 374 12.58 -16.43 43.79
N HIS A 375 12.89 -17.18 42.72
CA HIS A 375 14.17 -17.09 42.01
C HIS A 375 14.38 -15.76 41.26
N PHE A 376 13.36 -14.89 41.21
CA PHE A 376 13.38 -13.59 40.54
C PHE A 376 12.43 -12.62 41.23
N ASP A 377 12.49 -11.32 40.86
CA ASP A 377 11.56 -10.32 41.38
C ASP A 377 10.16 -10.48 40.73
N VAL A 378 9.32 -11.28 41.39
CA VAL A 378 7.93 -11.52 41.03
C VAL A 378 7.11 -10.22 41.10
N ASN A 379 7.38 -9.35 42.07
CA ASN A 379 6.56 -8.16 42.27
C ASN A 379 6.72 -7.20 41.10
N GLN A 380 7.97 -6.91 40.72
CA GLN A 380 8.27 -6.05 39.57
C GLN A 380 7.73 -6.64 38.26
N SER A 381 7.83 -7.96 38.11
CA SER A 381 7.37 -8.67 36.92
C SER A 381 5.84 -8.62 36.79
N ILE A 382 5.09 -8.84 37.88
CA ILE A 382 3.62 -8.71 37.90
C ILE A 382 3.19 -7.27 37.61
N LEU A 383 3.86 -6.27 38.18
CA LEU A 383 3.54 -4.86 37.91
C LEU A 383 3.73 -4.54 36.41
N TRP A 384 4.82 -5.01 35.82
CA TRP A 384 5.10 -4.79 34.40
C TRP A 384 4.11 -5.52 33.48
N LEU A 385 3.82 -6.79 33.77
CA LEU A 385 2.80 -7.56 33.04
C LEU A 385 1.41 -6.94 33.20
N GLY A 386 1.11 -6.41 34.38
CA GLY A 386 -0.11 -5.68 34.67
C GLY A 386 -0.25 -4.41 33.85
N THR A 387 0.83 -3.70 33.52
CA THR A 387 0.74 -2.57 32.57
C THR A 387 0.38 -3.04 31.16
N MET A 388 0.88 -4.20 30.74
CA MET A 388 0.65 -4.74 29.39
C MET A 388 -0.71 -5.42 29.22
N SER A 389 -1.33 -5.93 30.28
CA SER A 389 -2.62 -6.63 30.20
C SER A 389 -3.79 -5.69 29.88
N ASP A 390 -4.79 -6.23 29.19
CA ASP A 390 -6.06 -5.54 28.91
C ASP A 390 -7.05 -5.73 30.07
N LEU A 391 -6.97 -6.87 30.78
CA LEU A 391 -7.73 -7.16 32.00
C LEU A 391 -6.82 -7.79 33.06
N VAL A 392 -7.16 -7.55 34.32
CA VAL A 392 -6.51 -8.20 35.47
C VAL A 392 -7.60 -8.79 36.37
N PHE A 393 -7.62 -10.10 36.48
CA PHE A 393 -8.51 -10.83 37.37
C PHE A 393 -7.79 -11.12 38.67
N VAL A 394 -8.40 -10.73 39.78
CA VAL A 394 -7.89 -10.95 41.13
C VAL A 394 -8.78 -11.96 41.83
N PHE A 395 -8.23 -13.14 42.10
CA PHE A 395 -8.94 -14.24 42.76
C PHE A 395 -8.58 -14.32 44.24
N PHE A 396 -9.62 -14.31 45.07
CA PHE A 396 -9.54 -14.58 46.49
C PHE A 396 -10.16 -15.93 46.81
N ASP A 397 -9.51 -16.69 47.69
CA ASP A 397 -9.99 -18.00 48.16
C ASP A 397 -10.60 -17.85 49.56
N PRO A 398 -11.84 -18.33 49.80
CA PRO A 398 -12.53 -18.22 51.09
C PRO A 398 -11.95 -19.10 52.20
N ILE A 399 -11.36 -20.25 51.87
CA ILE A 399 -10.72 -21.13 52.86
C ILE A 399 -9.34 -20.59 53.25
N GLY A 400 -8.63 -20.04 52.27
CA GLY A 400 -7.27 -19.54 52.43
C GLY A 400 -7.20 -18.23 53.21
N GLN A 401 -7.59 -18.24 54.50
CA GLN A 401 -7.64 -17.11 55.46
C GLN A 401 -6.39 -16.21 55.52
N ALA A 402 -5.32 -16.51 54.79
CA ALA A 402 -4.26 -15.58 54.51
C ALA A 402 -4.63 -14.71 53.29
N LEU A 403 -5.32 -13.58 53.52
CA LEU A 403 -5.24 -12.44 52.62
C LEU A 403 -3.77 -11.99 52.56
N CYS A 404 -3.03 -12.59 51.63
CA CYS A 404 -1.60 -12.41 51.48
C CYS A 404 -1.28 -10.92 51.36
N ASN A 405 -0.53 -10.38 52.31
CA ASN A 405 -0.09 -8.98 52.37
C ASN A 405 0.62 -8.59 51.07
N ARG A 406 1.39 -9.53 50.49
CA ARG A 406 2.03 -9.35 49.18
C ARG A 406 1.01 -9.17 48.05
N THR A 407 -0.02 -10.00 47.99
CA THR A 407 -1.10 -9.89 47.00
C THR A 407 -1.83 -8.56 47.12
N VAL A 408 -2.24 -8.19 48.33
CA VAL A 408 -2.94 -6.92 48.60
C VAL A 408 -2.06 -5.72 48.21
N SER A 409 -0.76 -5.76 48.54
CA SER A 409 0.18 -4.68 48.19
C SER A 409 0.39 -4.55 46.67
N LEU A 410 0.40 -5.66 45.94
CA LEU A 410 0.49 -5.65 44.46
C LEU A 410 -0.80 -5.12 43.84
N VAL A 411 -1.94 -5.56 44.34
CA VAL A 411 -3.27 -5.08 43.92
C VAL A 411 -3.40 -3.58 44.16
N GLU A 412 -2.94 -3.06 45.30
CA GLU A 412 -2.93 -1.62 45.57
C GLU A 412 -2.10 -0.85 44.53
N LYS A 413 -0.89 -1.32 44.24
CA LYS A 413 0.00 -0.69 43.25
C LYS A 413 -0.57 -0.75 41.83
N LEU A 414 -1.20 -1.86 41.45
CA LEU A 414 -1.85 -2.01 40.15
C LEU A 414 -3.09 -1.14 40.04
N ASN A 415 -3.93 -1.10 41.08
CA ASN A 415 -5.14 -0.28 41.11
C ASN A 415 -4.83 1.22 41.01
N ALA A 416 -3.74 1.67 41.65
CA ALA A 416 -3.31 3.06 41.56
C ALA A 416 -2.97 3.51 40.12
N GLN A 417 -2.56 2.57 39.25
CA GLN A 417 -2.19 2.87 37.85
C GLN A 417 -3.26 2.47 36.83
N HIS A 418 -4.05 1.44 37.13
CA HIS A 418 -4.93 0.76 36.18
C HIS A 418 -6.23 0.25 36.81
N ALA A 419 -6.93 1.08 37.59
CA ALA A 419 -8.16 0.69 38.27
C ALA A 419 -9.26 0.19 37.29
N GLU A 420 -9.32 0.74 36.08
CA GLU A 420 -10.38 0.48 35.10
C GLU A 420 -10.41 -0.95 34.55
N LYS A 421 -9.29 -1.68 34.66
CA LYS A 421 -9.15 -3.04 34.11
C LYS A 421 -9.05 -4.14 35.18
N MET A 422 -9.12 -3.76 36.45
CA MET A 422 -9.10 -4.69 37.58
C MET A 422 -10.49 -5.26 37.83
N ARG A 423 -10.61 -6.58 38.00
CA ARG A 423 -11.84 -7.27 38.39
C ARG A 423 -11.57 -8.25 39.52
N PHE A 424 -12.39 -8.20 40.55
CA PHE A 424 -12.22 -8.98 41.78
C PHE A 424 -13.24 -10.12 41.80
N TYR A 425 -12.79 -11.31 42.19
CA TYR A 425 -13.66 -12.48 42.26
C TYR A 425 -13.39 -13.27 43.54
N LEU A 426 -14.45 -13.71 44.19
CA LEU A 426 -14.37 -14.72 45.23
C LEU A 426 -14.44 -16.10 44.56
N SER A 427 -13.26 -16.71 44.38
CA SER A 427 -13.11 -18.05 43.81
C SER A 427 -13.51 -19.15 44.81
N LYS A 428 -13.78 -20.37 44.33
CA LYS A 428 -14.16 -21.53 45.18
C LYS A 428 -15.30 -21.22 46.16
N ALA A 429 -16.27 -20.43 45.73
CA ALA A 429 -17.38 -20.04 46.59
C ALA A 429 -18.23 -21.25 47.05
N ASP A 430 -18.12 -22.40 46.37
CA ASP A 430 -18.74 -23.66 46.75
C ASP A 430 -18.15 -24.28 48.04
N ASP A 431 -16.92 -23.92 48.40
CA ASP A 431 -16.25 -24.39 49.61
C ASP A 431 -16.48 -23.47 50.83
N ALA A 432 -17.05 -22.28 50.60
CA ALA A 432 -17.21 -21.23 51.61
C ALA A 432 -18.41 -21.39 52.55
N GLY A 433 -18.92 -22.62 52.71
CA GLY A 433 -20.02 -22.91 53.64
C GLY A 433 -21.35 -22.27 53.25
N THR A 434 -22.07 -21.71 54.24
CA THR A 434 -23.39 -21.10 54.04
C THR A 434 -23.31 -19.72 53.39
N GLU A 435 -24.45 -19.18 52.94
CA GLU A 435 -24.49 -17.82 52.36
C GLU A 435 -24.02 -16.75 53.35
N ALA A 436 -24.37 -16.91 54.63
CA ALA A 436 -23.92 -16.00 55.69
C ALA A 436 -22.39 -16.05 55.87
N ASP A 437 -21.78 -17.24 55.76
CA ASP A 437 -20.33 -17.40 55.90
C ASP A 437 -19.59 -16.79 54.71
N ARG A 438 -20.12 -16.98 53.49
CA ARG A 438 -19.63 -16.30 52.27
C ARG A 438 -19.66 -14.78 52.42
N GLN A 439 -20.79 -14.23 52.87
CA GLN A 439 -20.93 -12.79 53.08
C GLN A 439 -19.95 -12.25 54.12
N LYS A 440 -19.72 -13.00 55.22
CA LYS A 440 -18.69 -12.63 56.22
C LYS A 440 -17.29 -12.60 55.63
N VAL A 441 -16.90 -13.63 54.87
CA VAL A 441 -15.58 -13.71 54.22
C VAL A 441 -15.42 -12.58 53.21
N MET A 442 -16.43 -12.33 52.38
CA MET A 442 -16.45 -11.22 51.43
C MET A 442 -16.28 -9.87 52.14
N MET A 443 -17.01 -9.65 53.23
CA MET A 443 -16.90 -8.43 54.04
C MET A 443 -15.49 -8.28 54.64
N GLN A 444 -14.90 -9.36 55.14
CA GLN A 444 -13.52 -9.35 55.66
C GLN A 444 -12.50 -8.98 54.58
N ILE A 445 -12.60 -9.59 53.39
CA ILE A 445 -11.73 -9.27 52.25
C ILE A 445 -11.87 -7.80 51.85
N VAL A 446 -13.10 -7.31 51.68
CA VAL A 446 -13.36 -5.92 51.31
C VAL A 446 -12.83 -4.97 52.38
N GLN A 447 -13.00 -5.28 53.66
CA GLN A 447 -12.42 -4.49 54.76
C GLN A 447 -10.89 -4.44 54.69
N GLU A 448 -10.20 -5.57 54.48
CA GLU A 448 -8.74 -5.58 54.33
C GLU A 448 -8.25 -4.79 53.11
N LEU A 449 -8.99 -4.86 51.99
CA LEU A 449 -8.68 -4.06 50.80
C LEU A 449 -8.88 -2.57 51.08
N CYS A 450 -9.97 -2.17 51.73
CA CYS A 450 -10.28 -0.79 52.08
C CYS A 450 -9.34 -0.19 53.14
N LYS A 451 -8.65 -1.01 53.96
CA LYS A 451 -7.58 -0.52 54.86
C LYS A 451 -6.42 0.12 54.10
N ARG A 452 -6.24 -0.22 52.82
CA ARG A 452 -5.20 0.37 51.96
C ARG A 452 -5.70 1.66 51.33
N PRO A 453 -4.98 2.79 51.50
CA PRO A 453 -5.44 4.09 51.02
C PRO A 453 -5.58 4.15 49.50
N GLY A 454 -4.80 3.37 48.74
CA GLY A 454 -4.92 3.29 47.28
C GLY A 454 -6.16 2.55 46.77
N LEU A 455 -6.89 1.85 47.65
CA LEU A 455 -8.05 1.00 47.34
C LEU A 455 -9.36 1.54 47.94
N ASN A 456 -9.30 2.47 48.89
CA ASN A 456 -10.48 3.04 49.57
C ASN A 456 -11.39 3.90 48.64
N LYS A 457 -10.95 4.25 47.44
CA LYS A 457 -11.74 5.09 46.50
C LYS A 457 -12.61 4.29 45.54
N THR A 458 -12.46 2.97 45.50
CA THR A 458 -13.12 2.10 44.53
C THR A 458 -14.27 1.35 45.18
N GLY A 459 -15.46 1.39 44.56
CA GLY A 459 -16.54 0.46 44.90
C GLY A 459 -16.14 -0.93 44.44
N PHE A 460 -15.95 -1.86 45.38
CA PHE A 460 -15.62 -3.25 45.07
C PHE A 460 -16.90 -4.03 44.79
N ASP A 461 -17.07 -4.42 43.54
CA ASP A 461 -17.97 -5.51 43.17
C ASP A 461 -17.15 -6.81 43.16
N MET A 462 -17.56 -7.79 43.98
CA MET A 462 -16.84 -9.06 44.14
C MET A 462 -17.80 -10.25 43.91
N PRO A 463 -18.09 -10.57 42.64
CA PRO A 463 -18.88 -11.74 42.28
C PRO A 463 -18.29 -13.06 42.79
N THR A 464 -19.18 -14.01 43.09
CA THR A 464 -18.82 -15.35 43.57
C THR A 464 -18.72 -16.33 42.40
N ILE A 465 -17.55 -16.95 42.23
CA ILE A 465 -17.28 -17.89 41.14
C ILE A 465 -16.78 -19.23 41.70
N TYR A 466 -17.17 -20.31 41.04
CA TYR A 466 -16.60 -21.64 41.25
C TYR A 466 -16.67 -22.45 39.96
N ILE A 467 -15.82 -23.46 39.85
CA ILE A 467 -15.84 -24.37 38.70
C ILE A 467 -16.95 -25.39 38.95
N PRO A 468 -17.98 -25.49 38.09
CA PRO A 468 -19.07 -26.43 38.30
C PRO A 468 -18.57 -27.88 38.19
N ASP A 469 -18.86 -28.69 39.21
CA ASP A 469 -18.62 -30.13 39.23
C ASP A 469 -19.97 -30.85 39.21
N THR A 470 -20.18 -31.75 38.24
CA THR A 470 -21.40 -32.56 38.13
C THR A 470 -21.64 -33.45 39.34
N ASN A 471 -20.59 -33.76 40.11
CA ASN A 471 -20.67 -34.65 41.26
C ASN A 471 -21.02 -33.94 42.57
N LYS A 472 -20.95 -32.61 42.63
CA LYS A 472 -21.16 -31.81 43.84
C LYS A 472 -22.32 -30.84 43.64
N PRO A 473 -23.55 -31.16 44.10
CA PRO A 473 -24.67 -30.23 44.00
C PRO A 473 -24.45 -29.04 44.94
N THR A 474 -24.23 -27.86 44.37
CA THR A 474 -23.95 -26.62 45.11
C THR A 474 -25.18 -25.70 45.11
N ARG A 475 -25.55 -25.17 46.29
CA ARG A 475 -26.61 -24.16 46.43
C ARG A 475 -26.14 -22.71 46.19
N CYS A 476 -24.85 -22.50 45.91
CA CYS A 476 -24.30 -21.17 45.66
C CYS A 476 -24.65 -20.72 44.24
N VAL A 477 -25.00 -19.44 44.07
CA VAL A 477 -25.13 -18.83 42.75
C VAL A 477 -23.74 -18.71 42.14
N ASN A 478 -23.55 -19.27 40.95
CA ASN A 478 -22.30 -19.18 40.22
C ASN A 478 -22.35 -18.02 39.23
N GLN A 479 -21.44 -17.05 39.38
CA GLN A 479 -21.32 -15.91 38.47
C GLN A 479 -20.10 -16.05 37.55
N ILE A 480 -19.62 -17.28 37.33
CA ILE A 480 -18.47 -17.53 36.44
C ILE A 480 -18.75 -17.07 35.00
N ASP A 481 -20.02 -17.06 34.57
CA ASP A 481 -20.43 -16.51 33.28
C ASP A 481 -20.26 -14.98 33.19
N ASP A 482 -20.32 -14.25 34.31
CA ASP A 482 -20.01 -12.81 34.32
C ASP A 482 -18.54 -12.56 34.00
N ALA A 483 -17.64 -13.42 34.48
CA ALA A 483 -16.23 -13.35 34.12
C ALA A 483 -16.02 -13.57 32.60
N CYS A 484 -16.75 -14.52 32.01
CA CYS A 484 -16.76 -14.74 30.57
C CYS A 484 -17.30 -13.51 29.83
N ARG A 485 -18.43 -12.95 30.27
CA ARG A 485 -19.05 -11.73 29.69
C ARG A 485 -18.09 -10.53 29.72
N GLU A 486 -17.32 -10.36 30.79
CA GLU A 486 -16.33 -9.27 30.89
C GLU A 486 -15.15 -9.44 29.92
N ILE A 487 -14.68 -10.66 29.71
CA ILE A 487 -13.68 -10.95 28.68
C ILE A 487 -14.25 -10.63 27.29
N GLU A 488 -15.47 -11.09 27.00
CA GLU A 488 -16.13 -10.84 25.71
C GLU A 488 -16.38 -9.35 25.45
N LYS A 489 -16.82 -8.60 26.46
CA LYS A 489 -16.98 -7.15 26.40
C LYS A 489 -15.65 -6.47 26.05
N THR A 490 -14.55 -6.92 26.65
CA THR A 490 -13.21 -6.37 26.39
C THR A 490 -12.74 -6.72 24.98
N ILE A 491 -13.02 -7.92 24.47
CA ILE A 491 -12.76 -8.31 23.08
C ILE A 491 -13.50 -7.35 22.13
N ASN A 492 -14.79 -7.15 22.35
CA ASN A 492 -15.63 -6.27 21.53
C ASN A 492 -15.12 -4.83 21.55
N GLN A 493 -14.79 -4.29 22.73
CA GLN A 493 -14.19 -2.96 22.87
C GLN A 493 -12.84 -2.86 22.13
N THR A 494 -12.00 -3.90 22.22
CA THR A 494 -10.70 -3.92 21.53
C THR A 494 -10.88 -3.91 20.00
N ILE A 495 -11.84 -4.66 19.47
CA ILE A 495 -12.17 -4.68 18.04
C ILE A 495 -12.64 -3.30 17.57
N GLN A 496 -13.58 -2.69 18.29
CA GLN A 496 -14.08 -1.35 18.00
C GLN A 496 -12.95 -0.31 18.04
N ASN A 497 -12.12 -0.34 19.09
CA ASN A 497 -10.98 0.55 19.24
C ASN A 497 -9.96 0.38 18.11
N ALA A 498 -9.69 -0.85 17.68
CA ALA A 498 -8.80 -1.12 16.55
C ALA A 498 -9.35 -0.55 15.23
N LEU A 499 -10.64 -0.77 14.93
CA LEU A 499 -11.29 -0.25 13.71
C LEU A 499 -11.37 1.29 13.72
N ASN A 500 -11.62 1.90 14.87
CA ASN A 500 -11.67 3.36 15.04
C ASN A 500 -10.27 3.98 14.90
N THR A 501 -9.27 3.38 15.52
CA THR A 501 -7.86 3.82 15.43
C THR A 501 -7.35 3.70 14.00
N LEU A 502 -7.66 2.60 13.31
CA LEU A 502 -7.36 2.42 11.89
C LEU A 502 -7.92 3.57 11.03
N GLY A 503 -9.16 3.98 11.27
CA GLY A 503 -9.76 5.12 10.58
C GLY A 503 -9.01 6.42 10.84
N LYS A 504 -8.76 6.73 12.11
CA LYS A 504 -8.05 7.95 12.54
C LYS A 504 -6.63 8.02 11.98
N ASP A 505 -5.89 6.91 12.01
CA ASP A 505 -4.53 6.83 11.49
C ASP A 505 -4.50 7.01 9.97
N CYS A 506 -5.43 6.39 9.23
CA CYS A 506 -5.57 6.58 7.79
C CYS A 506 -5.81 8.06 7.45
N GLU A 507 -6.73 8.72 8.14
CA GLU A 507 -7.01 10.14 7.94
C GLU A 507 -5.79 11.02 8.25
N LYS A 508 -5.07 10.71 9.34
CA LYS A 508 -3.86 11.43 9.73
C LYS A 508 -2.74 11.30 8.69
N VAL A 509 -2.49 10.09 8.19
CA VAL A 509 -1.50 9.84 7.13
C VAL A 509 -1.88 10.56 5.85
N MET A 510 -3.15 10.50 5.44
CA MET A 510 -3.62 11.18 4.24
C MET A 510 -3.53 12.70 4.36
N LYS A 511 -3.85 13.26 5.53
CA LYS A 511 -3.74 14.70 5.80
C LYS A 511 -2.30 15.18 5.65
N LEU A 512 -1.36 14.54 6.34
CA LEU A 512 0.06 14.89 6.27
C LEU A 512 0.63 14.73 4.86
N ALA A 513 0.28 13.66 4.15
CA ALA A 513 0.71 13.46 2.76
C ALA A 513 0.18 14.56 1.83
N ARG A 514 -1.05 15.05 2.03
CA ARG A 514 -1.62 16.16 1.25
C ARG A 514 -0.97 17.49 1.58
N GLU A 515 -0.66 17.75 2.84
CA GLU A 515 0.03 18.97 3.30
C GLU A 515 1.42 19.06 2.66
N GLU A 516 2.22 17.99 2.70
CA GLU A 516 3.53 17.92 2.05
C GLU A 516 3.44 18.14 0.52
N LEU A 517 2.47 17.49 -0.15
CA LEU A 517 2.25 17.68 -1.58
C LEU A 517 1.83 19.12 -1.93
N ALA A 518 1.03 19.77 -1.08
CA ALA A 518 0.59 21.15 -1.29
C ALA A 518 1.77 22.14 -1.16
N VAL A 519 2.63 21.94 -0.15
CA VAL A 519 3.85 22.75 0.03
C VAL A 519 4.81 22.60 -1.16
N ASP A 520 4.96 21.40 -1.71
CA ASP A 520 5.75 21.16 -2.92
C ASP A 520 5.17 21.85 -4.16
N GLU A 521 3.84 21.80 -4.34
CA GLU A 521 3.17 22.48 -5.45
C GLU A 521 3.34 24.00 -5.39
N GLU A 522 3.24 24.58 -4.20
CA GLU A 522 3.48 26.00 -3.98
C GLU A 522 4.93 26.37 -4.28
N SER A 523 5.88 25.57 -3.79
CA SER A 523 7.31 25.75 -4.07
C SER A 523 7.63 25.64 -5.56
N CYS A 524 7.03 24.68 -6.27
CA CYS A 524 7.14 24.54 -7.72
C CYS A 524 6.58 25.75 -8.48
N LYS A 525 5.42 26.28 -8.05
CA LYS A 525 4.83 27.50 -8.64
C LYS A 525 5.73 28.72 -8.42
N CYS A 526 6.28 28.89 -7.23
CA CYS A 526 7.25 29.94 -6.92
C CYS A 526 8.52 29.82 -7.78
N ASN A 527 9.08 28.61 -7.88
CA ASN A 527 10.29 28.35 -8.68
C ASN A 527 10.07 28.59 -10.17
N ARG A 528 8.89 28.22 -10.69
CA ARG A 528 8.52 28.50 -12.07
C ARG A 528 8.44 30.02 -12.31
N LYS A 529 7.75 30.76 -11.43
CA LYS A 529 7.68 32.23 -11.51
C LYS A 529 9.06 32.88 -11.42
N ALA A 530 9.91 32.43 -10.50
CA ALA A 530 11.28 32.93 -10.35
C ALA A 530 12.13 32.64 -11.59
N THR A 531 12.04 31.43 -12.15
CA THR A 531 12.75 31.05 -13.37
C THR A 531 12.27 31.86 -14.58
N THR A 532 10.96 32.07 -14.73
CA THR A 532 10.43 32.89 -15.83
C THR A 532 10.90 34.35 -15.70
N ARG A 533 10.86 34.94 -14.50
CA ARG A 533 11.36 36.31 -14.26
C ARG A 533 12.86 36.41 -14.55
N GLY A 534 13.65 35.47 -14.04
CA GLY A 534 15.08 35.38 -14.29
C GLY A 534 15.42 35.28 -15.78
N LEU A 535 14.72 34.43 -16.52
CA LEU A 535 14.89 34.26 -17.97
C LEU A 535 14.54 35.54 -18.75
N MET A 536 13.49 36.26 -18.35
CA MET A 536 13.12 37.53 -18.98
C MET A 536 14.23 38.57 -18.81
N PHE A 537 14.75 38.75 -17.58
CA PHE A 537 15.87 39.67 -17.33
C PHE A 537 17.16 39.22 -18.01
N ALA A 538 17.44 37.90 -18.07
CA ALA A 538 18.60 37.36 -18.77
C ALA A 538 18.52 37.56 -20.29
N GLY A 539 17.33 37.40 -20.87
CA GLY A 539 17.08 37.65 -22.30
C GLY A 539 17.34 39.10 -22.68
N ILE A 540 16.86 40.05 -21.86
CA ILE A 540 17.14 41.48 -22.06
C ILE A 540 18.64 41.77 -21.87
N ALA A 541 19.26 41.21 -20.84
CA ALA A 541 20.69 41.37 -20.57
C ALA A 541 21.58 40.83 -21.72
N PHE A 542 21.13 39.81 -22.47
CA PHE A 542 21.83 39.26 -23.64
C PHE A 542 21.55 40.02 -24.94
N LEU A 543 20.32 40.52 -25.14
CA LEU A 543 19.95 41.30 -26.32
C LEU A 543 20.73 42.62 -26.44
N LEU A 544 20.97 43.30 -25.32
CA LEU A 544 21.71 44.58 -25.29
C LEU A 544 23.16 44.47 -25.82
N PRO A 545 24.00 43.53 -25.37
CA PRO A 545 25.35 43.36 -25.91
C PRO A 545 25.36 42.77 -27.32
N LEU A 546 24.35 41.98 -27.71
CA LEU A 546 24.20 41.52 -29.10
C LEU A 546 24.00 42.71 -30.05
N MET A 547 23.18 43.69 -29.65
CA MET A 547 23.00 44.95 -30.40
C MET A 547 24.30 45.76 -30.47
N LEU A 548 25.09 45.77 -29.40
CA LEU A 548 26.41 46.42 -29.35
C LEU A 548 27.43 45.74 -30.28
N VAL A 549 27.46 44.40 -30.32
CA VAL A 549 28.33 43.65 -31.26
C VAL A 549 27.89 43.86 -32.70
N LEU A 550 26.58 43.81 -32.98
CA LEU A 550 26.05 44.08 -34.32
C LEU A 550 26.44 45.49 -34.78
N HIS A 551 26.41 46.46 -33.87
CA HIS A 551 26.87 47.81 -34.11
C HIS A 551 28.38 47.88 -34.41
N LEU A 552 29.23 47.24 -33.58
CA LEU A 552 30.68 47.18 -33.82
C LEU A 552 31.02 46.51 -35.17
N LEU A 553 30.29 45.46 -35.55
CA LEU A 553 30.46 44.81 -36.85
C LEU A 553 30.10 45.77 -38.01
N VAL A 554 29.02 46.53 -37.86
CA VAL A 554 28.58 47.52 -38.86
C VAL A 554 29.60 48.66 -39.04
N GLU A 555 30.26 49.10 -37.97
CA GLU A 555 31.29 50.14 -38.03
C GLU A 555 32.66 49.61 -38.49
N PHE A 556 33.02 48.36 -38.14
CA PHE A 556 34.30 47.75 -38.51
C PHE A 556 34.36 47.34 -39.99
N PHE A 557 33.24 46.90 -40.56
CA PHE A 557 33.17 46.55 -41.98
C PHE A 557 32.85 47.77 -42.84
N SER A 558 33.89 48.39 -43.42
CA SER A 558 33.71 49.37 -44.49
C SER A 558 33.04 48.71 -45.70
N VAL A 559 32.14 49.43 -46.38
CA VAL A 559 31.41 48.93 -47.57
C VAL A 559 32.38 48.42 -48.65
N LYS A 560 33.54 49.08 -48.79
CA LYS A 560 34.60 48.70 -49.74
C LYS A 560 35.27 47.37 -49.37
N SER A 561 35.59 47.17 -48.09
CA SER A 561 36.24 45.94 -47.61
C SER A 561 35.32 44.71 -47.70
N LEU A 562 34.00 44.91 -47.59
CA LEU A 562 33.03 43.82 -47.70
C LEU A 562 32.85 43.36 -49.16
N MET A 563 32.96 44.29 -50.12
CA MET A 563 32.85 44.01 -51.56
C MET A 563 34.06 43.24 -52.09
N ASP A 564 35.27 43.49 -51.57
CA ASP A 564 36.51 42.81 -51.99
C ASP A 564 36.61 41.34 -51.52
N ILE A 565 35.93 40.98 -50.42
CA ILE A 565 36.09 39.64 -49.78
C ILE A 565 34.94 38.69 -50.14
N LEU A 566 33.69 39.17 -50.23
CA LEU A 566 32.50 38.32 -50.40
C LEU A 566 31.80 38.45 -51.76
N GLY A 567 32.26 39.36 -52.62
CA GLY A 567 31.64 39.61 -53.93
C GLY A 567 30.37 40.47 -53.87
N VAL A 568 30.00 41.06 -55.01
CA VAL A 568 28.96 42.10 -55.13
C VAL A 568 27.58 41.60 -54.71
N GLN A 569 27.22 40.36 -55.07
CA GLN A 569 25.88 39.84 -54.79
C GLN A 569 25.65 39.54 -53.30
N ILE A 570 26.62 38.95 -52.61
CA ILE A 570 26.47 38.56 -51.19
C ILE A 570 26.55 39.81 -50.29
N SER A 571 27.39 40.77 -50.64
CA SER A 571 27.51 42.03 -49.91
C SER A 571 26.23 42.87 -49.94
N GLU A 572 25.49 42.85 -51.06
CA GLU A 572 24.21 43.57 -51.19
C GLU A 572 23.10 43.00 -50.29
N TYR A 573 23.01 41.66 -50.17
CA TYR A 573 22.06 41.01 -49.25
C TYR A 573 22.39 41.29 -47.77
N ILE A 574 23.68 41.24 -47.40
CA ILE A 574 24.13 41.52 -46.03
C ILE A 574 23.90 42.99 -45.68
N LEU A 575 24.19 43.90 -46.61
CA LEU A 575 24.00 45.35 -46.43
C LEU A 575 22.51 45.70 -46.24
N THR A 576 21.62 45.06 -47.00
CA THR A 576 20.16 45.22 -46.89
C THR A 576 19.61 44.64 -45.58
N GLY A 577 20.23 43.60 -45.01
CA GLY A 577 19.87 43.09 -43.69
C GLY A 577 20.31 44.01 -42.53
N LEU A 578 21.38 44.80 -42.72
CA LEU A 578 21.98 45.66 -41.70
C LEU A 578 21.48 47.12 -41.73
N THR A 579 20.71 47.51 -42.75
CA THR A 579 20.15 48.88 -42.89
C THR A 579 19.24 49.31 -41.74
N PRO A 580 18.38 48.46 -41.14
CA PRO A 580 17.56 48.88 -39.99
C PRO A 580 18.42 49.21 -38.75
N ALA A 581 19.51 48.46 -38.54
CA ALA A 581 20.44 48.71 -37.44
C ALA A 581 21.23 50.01 -37.63
N ARG A 582 21.60 50.35 -38.88
CA ARG A 582 22.24 51.63 -39.24
C ARG A 582 21.30 52.82 -39.02
N LEU A 583 20.04 52.70 -39.42
CA LEU A 583 19.03 53.74 -39.24
C LEU A 583 18.80 54.05 -37.76
N LEU A 584 18.65 53.01 -36.94
CA LEU A 584 18.46 53.15 -35.50
C LEU A 584 19.64 53.88 -34.82
N TRP A 585 20.86 53.63 -35.29
CA TRP A 585 22.07 54.26 -34.75
C TRP A 585 22.28 55.71 -35.24
N SER A 586 21.77 56.06 -36.42
CA SER A 586 21.82 57.43 -36.96
C SER A 586 20.99 58.45 -36.17
N LEU A 587 20.11 57.98 -35.28
CA LEU A 587 19.33 58.81 -34.36
C LEU A 587 20.16 59.36 -33.18
N ILE A 588 21.38 58.86 -32.97
CA ILE A 588 22.24 59.21 -31.83
C ILE A 588 23.28 60.26 -32.25
N PRO A 589 23.39 61.42 -31.57
CA PRO A 589 24.36 62.47 -31.87
C PRO A 589 25.81 61.99 -31.77
N ASP A 590 26.66 62.35 -32.74
CA ASP A 590 28.04 61.87 -32.89
C ASP A 590 28.93 62.06 -31.65
N GLY A 591 28.76 63.16 -30.91
CA GLY A 591 29.52 63.44 -29.68
C GLY A 591 29.15 62.59 -28.46
N SER A 592 28.04 61.83 -28.52
CA SER A 592 27.47 61.09 -27.38
C SER A 592 27.47 59.56 -27.55
N LYS A 593 28.13 59.06 -28.60
CA LYS A 593 28.16 57.63 -28.96
C LYS A 593 28.88 56.78 -27.91
N LEU A 594 30.06 57.22 -27.46
CA LEU A 594 30.86 56.50 -26.46
C LEU A 594 30.14 56.38 -25.10
N THR A 595 29.48 57.46 -24.66
CA THR A 595 28.67 57.47 -23.43
C THR A 595 27.47 56.55 -23.53
N THR A 596 26.82 56.47 -24.69
CA THR A 596 25.67 55.58 -24.92
C THR A 596 26.09 54.11 -24.88
N ILE A 597 27.25 53.76 -25.46
CA ILE A 597 27.81 52.41 -25.41
C ILE A 597 28.14 52.00 -23.96
N ALA A 598 28.78 52.88 -23.19
CA ALA A 598 29.10 52.63 -21.79
C ALA A 598 27.83 52.40 -20.93
N ILE A 599 26.78 53.18 -21.15
CA ILE A 599 25.48 53.03 -20.46
C ILE A 599 24.81 51.70 -20.84
N LEU A 600 24.80 51.34 -22.13
CA LEU A 600 24.24 50.06 -22.59
C LEU A 600 24.98 48.87 -21.99
N PHE A 601 26.31 48.91 -21.93
CA PHE A 601 27.13 47.87 -21.29
C PHE A 601 26.88 47.77 -19.78
N ALA A 602 26.86 48.90 -19.07
CA ALA A 602 26.57 48.93 -17.63
C ALA A 602 25.15 48.42 -17.32
N SER A 603 24.16 48.78 -18.14
CA SER A 603 22.77 48.30 -17.99
C SER A 603 22.63 46.80 -18.23
N SER A 604 23.38 46.23 -19.18
CA SER A 604 23.44 44.77 -19.41
C SER A 604 24.01 44.02 -18.20
N LEU A 605 25.11 44.52 -17.63
CA LEU A 605 25.71 43.94 -16.42
C LEU A 605 24.75 44.01 -15.21
N PHE A 606 24.12 45.17 -14.99
CA PHE A 606 23.14 45.36 -13.93
C PHE A 606 21.95 44.39 -14.05
N LEU A 607 21.38 44.26 -15.25
CA LEU A 607 20.27 43.33 -15.51
C LEU A 607 20.70 41.86 -15.36
N GLY A 608 21.95 41.51 -15.67
CA GLY A 608 22.52 40.20 -15.38
C GLY A 608 22.57 39.88 -13.88
N CYS A 609 22.98 40.86 -13.06
CA CYS A 609 22.96 40.72 -11.60
C CYS A 609 21.52 40.59 -11.06
N VAL A 610 20.59 41.43 -11.55
CA VAL A 610 19.16 41.37 -11.17
C VAL A 610 18.53 40.03 -11.59
N SER A 611 18.88 39.50 -12.76
CA SER A 611 18.43 38.18 -13.22
C SER A 611 18.86 37.08 -12.23
N LYS A 612 20.11 37.11 -11.77
CA LYS A 612 20.65 36.14 -10.82
C LYS A 612 19.97 36.24 -9.45
N TRP A 613 19.71 37.47 -8.96
CA TRP A 613 18.99 37.69 -7.71
C TRP A 613 17.53 37.21 -7.79
N CYS A 614 16.82 37.54 -8.87
CA CYS A 614 15.42 37.14 -9.07
C CYS A 614 15.24 35.63 -9.33
N SER A 615 16.31 34.89 -9.65
CA SER A 615 16.26 33.47 -10.00
C SER A 615 16.38 32.50 -8.81
N GLY A 616 16.34 33.00 -7.57
CA GLY A 616 16.39 32.17 -6.37
C GLY A 616 15.32 31.07 -6.36
N ARG A 617 15.74 29.81 -6.16
CA ARG A 617 14.85 28.64 -6.13
C ARG A 617 14.71 28.09 -4.72
N LYS A 618 13.49 27.75 -4.33
CA LYS A 618 13.17 26.97 -3.13
C LYS A 618 13.44 25.48 -3.39
N PRO A 619 13.80 24.69 -2.36
CA PRO A 619 13.90 23.24 -2.51
C PRO A 619 12.54 22.63 -2.89
N THR A 620 12.54 21.64 -3.77
CA THR A 620 11.35 20.88 -4.19
C THR A 620 11.55 19.40 -3.91
N MET A 621 10.46 18.67 -3.72
CA MET A 621 10.51 17.23 -3.44
C MET A 621 11.03 16.43 -4.63
N SER A 622 11.62 15.26 -4.34
CA SER A 622 12.00 14.29 -5.36
C SER A 622 10.76 13.69 -6.04
N LYS A 623 10.83 13.46 -7.36
CA LYS A 623 9.74 12.84 -8.14
C LYS A 623 9.31 11.48 -7.58
N LYS A 624 10.26 10.67 -7.10
CA LYS A 624 9.98 9.35 -6.51
C LYS A 624 9.15 9.47 -5.23
N LEU A 625 9.52 10.41 -4.36
CA LEU A 625 8.82 10.66 -3.10
C LEU A 625 7.41 11.21 -3.36
N LYS A 626 7.28 12.16 -4.28
CA LYS A 626 6.00 12.72 -4.71
C LYS A 626 5.04 11.64 -5.24
N GLN A 627 5.53 10.77 -6.11
CA GLN A 627 4.74 9.66 -6.63
C GLN A 627 4.34 8.68 -5.51
N SER A 628 5.27 8.35 -4.62
CA SER A 628 4.98 7.50 -3.46
C SER A 628 3.89 8.07 -2.54
N LEU A 629 3.86 9.37 -2.29
CA LEU A 629 2.82 10.02 -1.48
C LEU A 629 1.46 10.05 -2.17
N LEU A 630 1.43 10.24 -3.49
CA LEU A 630 0.20 10.16 -4.29
C LEU A 630 -0.36 8.73 -4.32
N ASP A 631 0.52 7.74 -4.50
CA ASP A 631 0.16 6.32 -4.47
C ASP A 631 -0.35 5.93 -3.07
N THR A 632 0.27 6.45 -2.01
CA THR A 632 -0.16 6.27 -0.61
C THR A 632 -1.59 6.78 -0.41
N ASN A 633 -1.86 8.03 -0.82
CA ASN A 633 -3.20 8.63 -0.70
C ASN A 633 -4.25 7.84 -1.48
N THR A 634 -3.91 7.40 -2.69
CA THR A 634 -4.81 6.62 -3.55
C THR A 634 -5.10 5.25 -2.94
N PHE A 635 -4.06 4.55 -2.46
CA PHE A 635 -4.19 3.25 -1.81
C PHE A 635 -5.04 3.31 -0.55
N ILE A 636 -4.81 4.27 0.34
CA ILE A 636 -5.61 4.40 1.56
C ILE A 636 -7.08 4.68 1.22
N LYS A 637 -7.33 5.57 0.25
CA LYS A 637 -8.69 5.96 -0.15
C LYS A 637 -9.46 4.85 -0.86
N GLU A 638 -8.82 4.10 -1.74
CA GLU A 638 -9.49 3.10 -2.58
C GLU A 638 -9.48 1.69 -2.02
N VAL A 639 -8.51 1.35 -1.15
CA VAL A 639 -8.35 -0.01 -0.61
C VAL A 639 -8.64 -0.04 0.88
N VAL A 640 -7.91 0.74 1.68
CA VAL A 640 -7.95 0.60 3.15
C VAL A 640 -9.27 1.09 3.75
N ILE A 641 -9.74 2.28 3.34
CA ILE A 641 -11.01 2.85 3.87
C ILE A 641 -12.22 1.98 3.51
N PRO A 642 -12.42 1.54 2.26
CA PRO A 642 -13.53 0.65 1.92
C PRO A 642 -13.45 -0.69 2.64
N LYS A 643 -12.23 -1.24 2.78
CA LYS A 643 -12.03 -2.49 3.51
C LYS A 643 -12.36 -2.35 5.00
N ARG A 644 -11.98 -1.24 5.63
CA ARG A 644 -12.41 -0.91 7.01
C ARG A 644 -13.93 -0.82 7.12
N GLN A 645 -14.60 -0.16 6.17
CA GLN A 645 -16.06 -0.05 6.16
C GLN A 645 -16.75 -1.42 6.00
N GLN A 646 -16.15 -2.32 5.21
CA GLN A 646 -16.62 -3.70 5.10
C GLN A 646 -16.49 -4.42 6.46
N LEU A 647 -15.30 -4.39 7.07
CA LEU A 647 -15.06 -5.04 8.37
C LEU A 647 -15.95 -4.48 9.49
N TYR A 648 -16.22 -3.17 9.45
CA TYR A 648 -17.13 -2.54 10.41
C TYR A 648 -18.58 -3.00 10.22
N ARG A 649 -19.03 -3.21 8.98
CA ARG A 649 -20.36 -3.78 8.71
C ARG A 649 -20.45 -5.23 9.20
N GLU A 650 -19.47 -6.06 8.88
CA GLU A 650 -19.42 -7.46 9.34
C GLU A 650 -19.46 -7.56 10.87
N TYR A 651 -18.75 -6.66 11.56
CA TYR A 651 -18.79 -6.54 13.02
C TYR A 651 -20.19 -6.17 13.55
N LEU A 652 -20.86 -5.20 12.92
CA LEU A 652 -22.22 -4.79 13.32
C LEU A 652 -23.25 -5.89 13.06
N GLU A 653 -23.18 -6.56 11.91
CA GLU A 653 -24.08 -7.67 11.56
C GLU A 653 -23.98 -8.80 12.60
N GLN A 654 -22.76 -9.15 13.01
CA GLN A 654 -22.57 -10.13 14.08
C GLN A 654 -23.12 -9.61 15.42
N SER A 655 -22.87 -8.36 15.76
CA SER A 655 -23.32 -7.77 17.03
C SER A 655 -24.85 -7.68 17.13
N ILE A 656 -25.54 -7.44 16.01
CA ILE A 656 -27.00 -7.43 15.93
C ILE A 656 -27.55 -8.85 16.00
N GLY A 657 -26.96 -9.79 15.25
CA GLY A 657 -27.36 -11.20 15.30
C GLY A 657 -27.21 -11.81 16.69
N ASP A 658 -26.16 -11.46 17.43
CA ASP A 658 -25.96 -11.89 18.83
C ASP A 658 -27.02 -11.26 19.77
N TYR A 659 -27.53 -10.06 19.49
CA TYR A 659 -28.57 -9.39 20.29
C TYR A 659 -29.99 -9.92 20.03
N ASP A 660 -30.28 -10.34 18.80
CA ASP A 660 -31.58 -10.95 18.43
C ASP A 660 -31.70 -12.42 18.90
N LEU A 661 -30.57 -13.06 19.22
CA LEU A 661 -30.48 -14.45 19.72
C LEU A 661 -30.35 -14.58 21.24
N SER A 662 -30.08 -13.47 21.95
CA SER A 662 -30.00 -13.38 23.42
C SER A 662 -31.31 -12.87 24.01
#